data_AF-A0A833RDR6-F1
#
_entry.id   AF-A0A833RDR6-F1
#
_cell.length_a   1.000
_cell.length_b   1.000
_cell.length_c   1.000
_cell.angle_alpha   90.00
_cell.angle_beta   90.00
_cell.angle_gamma   90.00
#
_symmetry.space_group_name_H-M   'P 1'
#
loop_
_entity.id
_entity.type
_entity.pdbx_description
1 polymer ?
#
loop_
_entity_poly.entity_id
_entity_poly.type
_entity_poly.pdbx_seq_one_letter_code
_entity_poly.pdbx_strand_id
1 'polypeptide(L)'
;MANNEEKIDEEEDGTVVIEVTTPIPRAQELQEENCSCVSTFDIQSWDLPLLLQSSSLIITAQRSRLVQQSKYFCALLDGSFSESSLEKISVQWDPQIFLQILQSIFGCSVHIEPDNFLLLIEGALFFGVDALLSACEDWFRRVCSETRLFSHLLSLEYLLGVDFIQMECIGCVARNFAHVVKSSSFCKVPFDMLLACTEHPDLTVYSEKQLCEALIEWISGNTESSSNVSFTLLRKVRSSLLPLSFASGLRRFYSEIGNEAVDAILNTASKLKDSTSLNQFKIRITNYSKKLLLSGCPQMSENLLLISLLKPNTSLSLIKQILNFSSSFMPNSFKSLDNKFVSFPNMLEIDISGCHQLDAHRTISFLSRAFPSLAILRASHCSQFRLQDLNFLINSCPTLHEVDFSLGFDAGDFLWSGHDSEDLLMIAAGVVDNRCVVRLSKLTLEGHNDLNDRHFSEISNLTEMLSYLNITSCSGLSDMAIAAFLRKCLSIHSLLLCYTSFGKESVKVLCSDDCQNPISCPTIASRLQCLHLDGCKGVDEFVMSHLLSHMTMIKEVSLRGTSLTDEAISNFTVSYLERLDVSDTKVSMVGLRPLIRRNHNLRCLKATGCTNLHQELTTNSSFSPLLCELIDNCTHLEEVAFGWGFSLFSVLIEEMLVFSTVRELTLGLGASPGLQFLHCLPILCPLIESLVLRFQVTSDDVIRNLLASLKHLQVLELRCCLGDLTIHCFEIPQNLMLTALRLEWVCRWMTNDHLALLTSTFSSLTKLSLSGCQLLDSYSQDIISSGWPGLTVLHLEECGILSKSGVSSLLSCKGLEDLLLRHNGGGIPKTFIRDAASELLQLRILALDLCDACDGGFDSPSHTFLRTVKMSRCRKQKLSFGLKAEIVKPVHKETIILQWNGNTELRTTIVKERI
;
A
#
# COMPACT_ATOMS: atom_id res chain seq x y z
N MET A 1 -8.47 -53.44 -54.78
CA MET A 1 -8.86 -53.59 -56.21
C MET A 1 -8.87 -52.21 -56.80
N ALA A 2 -8.04 -52.02 -57.83
CA ALA A 2 -7.97 -50.90 -58.79
C ALA A 2 -7.92 -49.46 -58.25
N ASN A 3 -6.71 -48.89 -58.32
CA ASN A 3 -6.46 -47.47 -58.50
C ASN A 3 -7.26 -46.95 -59.70
N ASN A 4 -8.05 -45.90 -59.50
CA ASN A 4 -8.38 -44.95 -60.56
C ASN A 4 -7.80 -43.60 -60.12
N GLU A 5 -6.61 -43.31 -60.64
CA GLU A 5 -6.09 -41.96 -60.77
C GLU A 5 -7.00 -41.23 -61.76
N GLU A 6 -7.95 -40.44 -61.25
CA GLU A 6 -8.53 -39.36 -62.04
C GLU A 6 -7.44 -38.28 -62.17
N LYS A 7 -6.79 -38.28 -63.34
CA LYS A 7 -6.18 -37.08 -63.90
C LYS A 7 -7.26 -36.02 -63.98
N ILE A 8 -7.18 -35.04 -63.08
CA ILE A 8 -7.81 -33.75 -63.28
C ILE A 8 -6.96 -33.05 -64.34
N ASP A 9 -7.58 -32.71 -65.46
CA ASP A 9 -6.98 -31.91 -66.52
C ASP A 9 -6.53 -30.56 -65.95
N GLU A 10 -5.21 -30.37 -65.87
CA GLU A 10 -4.57 -29.07 -65.67
C GLU A 10 -4.59 -28.30 -67.00
N GLU A 11 -5.72 -27.71 -67.37
CA GLU A 11 -5.75 -26.73 -68.47
C GLU A 11 -6.83 -25.67 -68.18
N GLU A 12 -6.38 -24.41 -68.07
CA GLU A 12 -7.06 -23.16 -67.66
C GLU A 12 -7.06 -22.78 -66.16
N ASP A 13 -5.89 -22.72 -65.52
CA ASP A 13 -5.74 -21.92 -64.30
C ASP A 13 -5.55 -20.44 -64.66
N GLY A 14 -6.66 -19.72 -64.82
CA GLY A 14 -6.65 -18.29 -65.13
C GLY A 14 -5.88 -17.49 -64.08
N THR A 15 -5.02 -16.56 -64.51
CA THR A 15 -4.47 -15.54 -63.62
C THR A 15 -5.39 -14.33 -63.60
N VAL A 16 -5.42 -13.60 -62.48
CA VAL A 16 -6.12 -12.32 -62.36
C VAL A 16 -5.13 -11.24 -61.96
N VAL A 17 -5.24 -10.08 -62.57
CA VAL A 17 -4.41 -8.91 -62.25
C VAL A 17 -5.12 -8.09 -61.18
N ILE A 18 -4.48 -7.90 -60.03
CA ILE A 18 -4.98 -7.11 -58.90
C ILE A 18 -4.24 -5.78 -58.87
N GLU A 19 -4.97 -4.68 -58.98
CA GLU A 19 -4.45 -3.33 -58.79
C GLU A 19 -4.80 -2.84 -57.39
N VAL A 20 -3.77 -2.59 -56.57
CA VAL A 20 -3.94 -2.15 -55.19
C VAL A 20 -3.88 -0.63 -55.12
N THR A 21 -4.90 0.00 -54.55
CA THR A 21 -5.00 1.46 -54.42
C THR A 21 -5.21 1.86 -52.95
N THR A 22 -4.56 2.94 -52.50
CA THR A 22 -4.66 3.41 -51.11
C THR A 22 -5.93 4.24 -50.88
N PRO A 23 -6.62 4.09 -49.74
CA PRO A 23 -7.85 4.84 -49.43
C PRO A 23 -7.63 6.32 -49.06
N ILE A 24 -6.38 6.77 -48.83
CA ILE A 24 -6.04 8.17 -48.53
C ILE A 24 -4.94 8.64 -49.50
N PRO A 25 -5.14 9.74 -50.25
CA PRO A 25 -4.07 10.32 -51.04
C PRO A 25 -3.02 10.91 -50.10
N ARG A 26 -1.78 10.41 -50.13
CA ARG A 26 -0.66 11.12 -49.52
C ARG A 26 -0.57 12.49 -50.20
N ALA A 27 -0.81 13.56 -49.44
CA ALA A 27 -0.54 14.90 -49.93
C ALA A 27 0.97 15.02 -50.15
N GLN A 28 1.37 15.33 -51.39
CA GLN A 28 2.76 15.39 -51.91
C GLN A 28 3.28 13.98 -52.27
N GLU A 29 3.74 13.65 -53.47
CA GLU A 29 4.43 14.42 -54.51
C GLU A 29 4.10 13.90 -55.93
N LEU A 30 4.04 14.81 -56.91
CA LEU A 30 4.10 14.51 -58.34
C LEU A 30 5.56 14.19 -58.70
N GLN A 31 5.98 12.93 -58.58
CA GLN A 31 7.22 12.42 -59.21
C GLN A 31 6.95 11.00 -59.75
N GLU A 32 7.46 10.77 -60.97
CA GLU A 32 7.39 9.59 -61.86
C GLU A 32 6.57 8.35 -61.40
N GLU A 33 5.62 7.93 -62.23
CA GLU A 33 4.84 6.68 -62.11
C GLU A 33 5.76 5.43 -62.17
N ASN A 34 6.46 5.13 -61.07
CA ASN A 34 7.13 3.84 -60.89
C ASN A 34 6.09 2.80 -60.45
N CYS A 35 5.63 1.98 -61.41
CA CYS A 35 4.77 0.83 -61.17
C CYS A 35 5.59 -0.42 -60.86
N SER A 36 5.35 -1.09 -59.73
CA SER A 36 5.90 -2.42 -59.47
C SER A 36 4.88 -3.50 -59.86
N CYS A 37 5.28 -4.34 -60.82
CA CYS A 37 4.53 -5.53 -61.21
C CYS A 37 5.14 -6.76 -60.53
N VAL A 38 4.37 -7.43 -59.69
CA VAL A 38 4.80 -8.68 -59.02
C VAL A 38 3.83 -9.80 -59.29
N SER A 39 4.33 -11.02 -59.15
CA SER A 39 3.56 -12.24 -59.34
C SER A 39 3.50 -13.04 -58.06
N THR A 40 2.35 -13.64 -57.74
CA THR A 40 2.22 -14.55 -56.59
C THR A 40 2.97 -15.86 -56.79
N PHE A 41 3.42 -16.18 -58.01
CA PHE A 41 4.30 -17.33 -58.27
C PHE A 41 5.65 -17.23 -57.53
N ASP A 42 6.16 -16.00 -57.35
CA ASP A 42 7.43 -15.72 -56.68
C ASP A 42 7.25 -15.12 -55.27
N ILE A 43 6.06 -15.31 -54.66
CA ILE A 43 5.64 -14.63 -53.42
C ILE A 43 6.60 -14.80 -52.24
N GLN A 44 7.36 -15.90 -52.20
CA GLN A 44 8.36 -16.18 -51.17
C GLN A 44 9.62 -15.31 -51.29
N SER A 45 9.87 -14.72 -52.45
CA SER A 45 11.04 -13.87 -52.73
C SER A 45 10.75 -12.36 -52.68
N TRP A 46 9.53 -11.99 -52.31
CA TRP A 46 9.12 -10.58 -52.23
C TRP A 46 9.90 -9.81 -51.16
N ASP A 47 10.52 -8.71 -51.59
CA ASP A 47 11.12 -7.71 -50.70
C ASP A 47 10.10 -6.58 -50.47
N LEU A 48 9.33 -6.68 -49.37
CA LEU A 48 8.24 -5.75 -49.05
C LEU A 48 8.72 -4.27 -49.00
N PRO A 49 9.86 -3.91 -48.37
CA PRO A 49 10.41 -2.56 -48.43
C PRO A 49 10.63 -1.99 -49.84
N LEU A 50 11.08 -2.80 -50.81
CA LEU A 50 11.30 -2.37 -52.19
C LEU A 50 9.98 -2.19 -52.95
N LEU A 51 9.01 -3.08 -52.72
CA LEU A 51 7.70 -3.04 -53.38
C LEU A 51 6.87 -1.82 -52.96
N LEU A 52 7.01 -1.39 -51.70
CA LEU A 52 6.27 -0.25 -51.13
C LEU A 52 6.84 1.13 -51.51
N GLN A 53 7.96 1.19 -52.25
CA GLN A 53 8.52 2.45 -52.79
C GLN A 53 7.82 2.90 -54.09
N SER A 54 7.04 2.01 -54.72
CA SER A 54 6.32 2.27 -55.97
C SER A 54 4.99 3.00 -55.74
N SER A 55 4.58 3.83 -56.70
CA SER A 55 3.36 4.66 -56.60
C SER A 55 2.09 3.90 -56.98
N SER A 56 2.20 2.81 -57.74
CA SER A 56 1.12 1.86 -57.99
C SER A 56 1.63 0.42 -57.99
N LEU A 57 0.83 -0.49 -57.47
CA LEU A 57 1.21 -1.88 -57.23
C LEU A 57 0.26 -2.82 -57.97
N ILE A 58 0.80 -3.56 -58.94
CA ILE A 58 0.05 -4.47 -59.81
C ILE A 58 0.51 -5.89 -59.52
N ILE A 59 -0.43 -6.76 -59.15
CA ILE A 59 -0.14 -8.13 -58.71
C ILE A 59 -0.83 -9.12 -59.63
N THR A 60 -0.07 -9.95 -60.34
CA THR A 60 -0.64 -11.11 -61.05
C THR A 60 -0.78 -12.27 -60.09
N ALA A 61 -2.01 -12.73 -59.86
CA ALA A 61 -2.32 -13.75 -58.86
C ALA A 61 -3.07 -14.94 -59.46
N GLN A 62 -2.82 -16.13 -58.91
CA GLN A 62 -3.48 -17.37 -59.32
C GLN A 62 -4.93 -17.38 -58.83
N ARG A 63 -5.89 -17.41 -59.76
CA ARG A 63 -7.32 -17.24 -59.45
C ARG A 63 -7.87 -18.36 -58.58
N SER A 64 -7.52 -19.62 -58.91
CA SER A 64 -7.95 -20.80 -58.16
C SER A 64 -7.59 -20.71 -56.67
N ARG A 65 -6.37 -20.26 -56.36
CA ARG A 65 -5.89 -20.14 -54.98
C ARG A 65 -6.61 -19.02 -54.21
N LEU A 66 -6.84 -17.87 -54.84
CA LEU A 66 -7.60 -16.77 -54.25
C LEU A 66 -9.03 -17.22 -53.90
N VAL A 67 -9.73 -17.86 -54.84
CA VAL A 67 -11.08 -18.37 -54.64
C VAL A 67 -11.13 -19.43 -53.54
N GLN A 68 -10.14 -20.33 -53.49
CA GLN A 68 -10.11 -21.40 -52.50
C GLN A 68 -9.87 -20.90 -51.07
N GLN A 69 -9.04 -19.87 -50.88
CA GLN A 69 -8.53 -19.47 -49.56
C GLN A 69 -9.11 -18.14 -49.04
N SER A 70 -9.93 -17.45 -49.83
CA SER A 70 -10.59 -16.20 -49.44
C SER A 70 -12.06 -16.20 -49.85
N LYS A 71 -12.94 -16.02 -48.86
CA LYS A 71 -14.40 -15.93 -49.09
C LYS A 71 -14.76 -14.71 -49.94
N TYR A 72 -14.03 -13.61 -49.79
CA TYR A 72 -14.19 -12.41 -50.61
C TYR A 72 -13.90 -12.69 -52.08
N PHE A 73 -12.72 -13.26 -52.38
CA PHE A 73 -12.36 -13.57 -53.77
C PHE A 73 -13.19 -14.71 -54.35
N CYS A 74 -13.65 -15.67 -53.53
CA CYS A 74 -14.62 -16.67 -53.95
C CYS A 74 -15.92 -16.01 -54.43
N ALA A 75 -16.50 -15.12 -53.64
CA ALA A 75 -17.72 -14.41 -54.03
C ALA A 75 -17.51 -13.52 -55.28
N LEU A 76 -16.36 -12.85 -55.37
CA LEU A 76 -16.06 -11.91 -56.44
C LEU A 76 -15.73 -12.60 -57.78
N LEU A 77 -14.95 -13.68 -57.74
CA LEU A 77 -14.34 -14.31 -58.90
C LEU A 77 -15.01 -15.62 -59.33
N ASP A 78 -15.76 -16.27 -58.44
CA ASP A 78 -16.47 -17.53 -58.70
C ASP A 78 -18.01 -17.37 -58.58
N GLY A 79 -18.47 -16.12 -58.39
CA GLY A 79 -19.88 -15.76 -58.26
C GLY A 79 -20.52 -15.22 -59.55
N SER A 80 -21.78 -14.76 -59.42
CA SER A 80 -22.57 -14.15 -60.50
C SER A 80 -22.33 -12.64 -60.69
N PHE A 81 -21.30 -12.10 -60.04
CA PHE A 81 -20.89 -10.70 -60.18
C PHE A 81 -20.23 -10.45 -61.55
N SER A 82 -20.33 -9.23 -62.07
CA SER A 82 -19.67 -8.83 -63.33
C SER A 82 -18.16 -9.05 -63.32
N GLU A 83 -17.57 -8.94 -62.14
CA GLU A 83 -16.16 -9.05 -61.82
C GLU A 83 -15.61 -10.47 -62.03
N SER A 84 -16.48 -11.49 -62.07
CA SER A 84 -16.05 -12.87 -62.38
C SER A 84 -15.58 -13.02 -63.83
N SER A 85 -15.95 -12.11 -64.73
CA SER A 85 -15.47 -12.07 -66.12
C SER A 85 -14.27 -11.13 -66.36
N LEU A 86 -13.80 -10.42 -65.33
CA LEU A 86 -12.71 -9.46 -65.46
C LEU A 86 -11.33 -10.12 -65.30
N GLU A 87 -10.41 -9.77 -66.20
CA GLU A 87 -8.98 -10.12 -66.10
C GLU A 87 -8.23 -9.22 -65.11
N LYS A 88 -8.78 -8.03 -64.81
CA LYS A 88 -8.22 -7.05 -63.86
C LYS A 88 -9.26 -6.64 -62.82
N ILE A 89 -8.90 -6.73 -61.55
CA ILE A 89 -9.69 -6.26 -60.41
C ILE A 89 -8.93 -5.18 -59.62
N SER A 90 -9.65 -4.25 -59.00
CA SER A 90 -9.07 -3.24 -58.13
C SER A 90 -9.43 -3.52 -56.67
N VAL A 91 -8.45 -3.42 -55.77
CA VAL A 91 -8.63 -3.56 -54.33
C VAL A 91 -8.17 -2.28 -53.66
N GLN A 92 -9.06 -1.66 -52.88
CA GLN A 92 -8.75 -0.48 -52.08
C GLN A 92 -8.36 -0.92 -50.66
N TRP A 93 -7.06 -0.94 -50.37
CA TRP A 93 -6.54 -1.34 -49.06
C TRP A 93 -5.15 -0.74 -48.83
N ASP A 94 -4.64 -0.82 -47.60
CA ASP A 94 -3.23 -0.53 -47.34
C ASP A 94 -2.34 -1.57 -48.07
N PRO A 95 -1.42 -1.16 -48.96
CA PRO A 95 -0.63 -2.08 -49.77
C PRO A 95 0.25 -3.02 -48.93
N GLN A 96 0.81 -2.54 -47.82
CA GLN A 96 1.68 -3.35 -46.97
C GLN A 96 0.88 -4.47 -46.31
N ILE A 97 -0.29 -4.14 -45.77
CA ILE A 97 -1.18 -5.12 -45.13
C ILE A 97 -1.77 -6.08 -46.17
N PHE A 98 -2.16 -5.59 -47.35
CA PHE A 98 -2.70 -6.44 -48.41
C PHE A 98 -1.68 -7.46 -48.93
N LEU A 99 -0.41 -7.08 -49.08
CA LEU A 99 0.66 -8.01 -49.45
C LEU A 99 0.83 -9.11 -48.40
N GLN A 100 0.72 -8.79 -47.11
CA GLN A 100 0.76 -9.80 -46.03
C GLN A 100 -0.47 -10.71 -46.04
N ILE A 101 -1.66 -10.19 -46.38
CA ILE A 101 -2.87 -11.01 -46.56
C ILE A 101 -2.69 -11.99 -47.72
N LEU A 102 -2.15 -11.53 -48.86
CA LEU A 102 -1.80 -12.41 -49.98
C LEU A 102 -0.75 -13.45 -49.60
N GLN A 103 0.29 -13.07 -48.87
CA GLN A 103 1.26 -14.04 -48.33
C GLN A 103 0.54 -15.16 -47.55
N SER A 104 -0.44 -14.82 -46.71
CA SER A 104 -1.23 -15.82 -45.99
C SER A 104 -2.08 -16.72 -46.92
N ILE A 105 -2.79 -16.15 -47.90
CA ILE A 105 -3.61 -16.90 -48.89
C ILE A 105 -2.76 -17.95 -49.64
N PHE A 106 -1.52 -17.59 -49.97
CA PHE A 106 -0.59 -18.47 -50.68
C PHE A 106 0.27 -19.35 -49.74
N GLY A 107 -0.02 -19.36 -48.43
CA GLY A 107 0.60 -20.28 -47.46
C GLY A 107 1.94 -19.84 -46.89
N CYS A 108 2.33 -18.57 -47.06
CA CYS A 108 3.51 -18.00 -46.41
C CYS A 108 3.21 -17.58 -44.96
N SER A 109 4.23 -17.62 -44.10
CA SER A 109 4.12 -17.15 -42.71
C SER A 109 4.07 -15.62 -42.64
N VAL A 110 3.04 -15.07 -41.99
CA VAL A 110 2.94 -13.64 -41.73
C VAL A 110 3.51 -13.31 -40.36
N HIS A 111 4.40 -12.32 -40.28
CA HIS A 111 4.95 -11.84 -39.01
C HIS A 111 3.98 -10.85 -38.38
N ILE A 112 3.34 -11.25 -37.28
CA ILE A 112 2.36 -10.43 -36.56
C ILE A 112 3.07 -9.71 -35.41
N GLU A 113 2.85 -8.41 -35.31
CA GLU A 113 3.42 -7.49 -34.33
C GLU A 113 2.33 -6.56 -33.78
N PRO A 114 2.55 -5.90 -32.62
CA PRO A 114 1.56 -4.99 -32.05
C PRO A 114 1.07 -3.91 -33.02
N ASP A 115 1.96 -3.40 -33.87
CA ASP A 115 1.68 -2.28 -34.77
C ASP A 115 0.89 -2.69 -36.02
N ASN A 116 0.97 -3.95 -36.45
CA ASN A 116 0.29 -4.44 -37.66
C ASN A 116 -0.95 -5.30 -37.36
N PHE A 117 -1.11 -5.77 -36.13
CA PHE A 117 -2.16 -6.71 -35.72
C PHE A 117 -3.57 -6.20 -36.05
N LEU A 118 -3.88 -4.95 -35.70
CA LEU A 118 -5.19 -4.31 -35.93
C LEU A 118 -5.59 -4.34 -37.41
N LEU A 119 -4.69 -3.90 -38.29
CA LEU A 119 -4.97 -3.84 -39.73
C LEU A 119 -5.02 -5.24 -40.36
N LEU A 120 -4.19 -6.17 -39.87
CA LEU A 120 -4.18 -7.56 -40.34
C LEU A 120 -5.48 -8.29 -40.01
N ILE A 121 -6.02 -8.12 -38.81
CA ILE A 121 -7.24 -8.81 -38.41
C ILE A 121 -8.48 -8.19 -39.09
N GLU A 122 -8.52 -6.87 -39.27
CA GLU A 122 -9.53 -6.20 -40.09
C GLU A 122 -9.51 -6.74 -41.53
N GLY A 123 -8.32 -6.84 -42.13
CA GLY A 123 -8.15 -7.42 -43.46
C GLY A 123 -8.54 -8.89 -43.53
N ALA A 124 -8.13 -9.70 -42.54
CA ALA A 124 -8.47 -11.12 -42.49
C ALA A 124 -9.98 -11.36 -42.42
N LEU A 125 -10.70 -10.52 -41.66
CA LEU A 125 -12.17 -10.53 -41.60
C LEU A 125 -12.79 -10.07 -42.91
N PHE A 126 -12.31 -8.96 -43.48
CA PHE A 126 -12.83 -8.40 -44.73
C PHE A 126 -12.66 -9.36 -45.91
N PHE A 127 -11.46 -9.90 -46.10
CA PHE A 127 -11.15 -10.84 -47.19
C PHE A 127 -11.59 -12.28 -46.86
N GLY A 128 -12.00 -12.57 -45.62
CA GLY A 128 -12.43 -13.89 -45.18
C GLY A 128 -11.34 -14.96 -45.34
N VAL A 129 -10.14 -14.68 -44.82
CA VAL A 129 -8.95 -15.55 -44.88
C VAL A 129 -8.78 -16.28 -43.54
N ASP A 130 -9.33 -17.50 -43.44
CA ASP A 130 -9.40 -18.26 -42.18
C ASP A 130 -8.01 -18.62 -41.60
N ALA A 131 -7.01 -18.84 -42.48
CA ALA A 131 -5.63 -19.11 -42.06
C ALA A 131 -4.98 -17.90 -41.36
N LEU A 132 -5.23 -16.69 -41.85
CA LEU A 132 -4.72 -15.46 -41.24
C LEU A 132 -5.44 -15.17 -39.93
N LEU A 133 -6.77 -15.38 -39.88
CA LEU A 133 -7.55 -15.26 -38.65
C LEU A 133 -7.00 -16.17 -37.55
N SER A 134 -6.70 -17.43 -37.89
CA SER A 134 -6.10 -18.39 -36.96
C SER A 134 -4.72 -17.95 -36.47
N ALA A 135 -3.87 -17.43 -37.37
CA ALA A 135 -2.56 -16.90 -37.01
C ALA A 135 -2.65 -15.67 -36.09
N CYS A 136 -3.60 -14.76 -36.36
CA CYS A 136 -3.90 -13.62 -35.50
C CYS A 136 -4.42 -14.05 -34.13
N GLU A 137 -5.31 -15.05 -34.07
CA GLU A 137 -5.82 -15.62 -32.82
C GLU A 137 -4.70 -16.24 -31.97
N ASP A 138 -3.85 -17.07 -32.56
CA ASP A 138 -2.73 -17.70 -31.87
C ASP A 138 -1.67 -16.69 -31.40
N TRP A 139 -1.41 -15.65 -32.19
CA TRP A 139 -0.57 -14.54 -31.77
C TRP A 139 -1.19 -13.78 -30.60
N PHE A 140 -2.47 -13.44 -30.70
CA PHE A 140 -3.20 -12.71 -29.67
C PHE A 140 -3.23 -13.46 -28.34
N ARG A 141 -3.49 -14.77 -28.38
CA ARG A 141 -3.49 -15.64 -27.20
C ARG A 141 -2.13 -15.70 -26.51
N ARG A 142 -1.03 -15.77 -27.30
CA ARG A 142 0.35 -15.70 -26.77
C ARG A 142 0.61 -14.37 -26.10
N VAL A 143 0.27 -13.27 -26.75
CA VAL A 143 0.44 -11.91 -26.21
C VAL A 143 -0.37 -11.71 -24.93
N CYS A 144 -1.61 -12.18 -24.87
CA CYS A 144 -2.45 -12.11 -23.68
C CYS A 144 -1.91 -12.91 -22.48
N SER A 145 -1.04 -13.89 -22.74
CA SER A 145 -0.34 -14.64 -21.68
C SER A 145 0.89 -13.90 -21.13
N GLU A 146 1.40 -12.91 -21.86
CA GLU A 146 2.55 -12.08 -21.48
C GLU A 146 2.09 -10.70 -20.99
N THR A 147 2.32 -10.38 -19.72
CA THR A 147 1.85 -9.17 -19.02
C THR A 147 2.26 -7.81 -19.64
N ARG A 148 3.03 -7.78 -20.73
CA ARG A 148 3.81 -6.61 -21.19
C ARG A 148 3.13 -5.75 -22.26
N LEU A 149 2.00 -6.16 -22.83
CA LEU A 149 1.47 -5.51 -24.05
C LEU A 149 0.09 -4.85 -23.88
N PHE A 150 -0.41 -4.71 -22.65
CA PHE A 150 -1.73 -4.15 -22.35
C PHE A 150 -1.97 -2.71 -22.84
N SER A 151 -0.94 -1.86 -22.91
CA SER A 151 -1.11 -0.48 -23.38
C SER A 151 -1.65 -0.41 -24.82
N HIS A 152 -1.36 -1.43 -25.63
CA HIS A 152 -1.79 -1.54 -27.02
C HIS A 152 -3.13 -2.30 -27.20
N LEU A 153 -3.65 -2.93 -26.13
CA LEU A 153 -4.95 -3.63 -26.17
C LEU A 153 -6.14 -2.68 -25.97
N LEU A 154 -5.93 -1.54 -25.32
CA LEU A 154 -6.96 -0.52 -25.09
C LEU A 154 -7.35 0.28 -26.35
N SER A 155 -6.61 0.14 -27.45
CA SER A 155 -6.97 0.69 -28.77
C SER A 155 -7.88 -0.25 -29.59
N LEU A 156 -8.22 -1.44 -29.05
CA LEU A 156 -9.04 -2.46 -29.73
C LEU A 156 -10.56 -2.23 -29.62
N GLU A 157 -11.02 -1.02 -29.27
CA GLU A 157 -12.45 -0.69 -29.13
C GLU A 157 -13.25 -1.10 -30.38
N TYR A 158 -12.66 -0.93 -31.56
CA TYR A 158 -13.24 -1.28 -32.87
C TYR A 158 -13.36 -2.79 -33.15
N LEU A 159 -12.59 -3.64 -32.43
CA LEU A 159 -12.55 -5.09 -32.66
C LEU A 159 -13.36 -5.90 -31.63
N LEU A 160 -14.04 -5.22 -30.69
CA LEU A 160 -14.91 -5.86 -29.70
C LEU A 160 -16.16 -6.52 -30.30
N GLY A 161 -16.44 -6.32 -31.59
CA GLY A 161 -17.48 -7.03 -32.34
C GLY A 161 -17.06 -8.42 -32.87
N VAL A 162 -15.83 -8.85 -32.61
CA VAL A 162 -15.31 -10.16 -33.03
C VAL A 162 -15.30 -11.10 -31.82
N ASP A 163 -16.18 -12.10 -31.82
CA ASP A 163 -16.46 -12.97 -30.67
C ASP A 163 -15.21 -13.55 -29.99
N PHE A 164 -14.24 -14.07 -30.77
CA PHE A 164 -13.04 -14.67 -30.20
C PHE A 164 -12.08 -13.64 -29.56
N ILE A 165 -11.93 -12.47 -30.19
CA ILE A 165 -11.10 -11.37 -29.66
C ILE A 165 -11.73 -10.89 -28.36
N GLN A 166 -13.05 -10.69 -28.35
CA GLN A 166 -13.77 -10.25 -27.16
C GLN A 166 -13.58 -11.23 -25.99
N MET A 167 -13.75 -12.54 -26.23
CA MET A 167 -13.60 -13.56 -25.19
C MET A 167 -12.16 -13.68 -24.66
N GLU A 168 -11.16 -13.69 -25.54
CA GLU A 168 -9.75 -13.73 -25.12
C GLU A 168 -9.33 -12.43 -24.42
N CYS A 169 -9.82 -11.26 -24.87
CA CYS A 169 -9.64 -9.98 -24.20
C CYS A 169 -10.21 -9.97 -22.78
N ILE A 170 -11.45 -10.45 -22.59
CA ILE A 170 -12.08 -10.53 -21.27
C ILE A 170 -11.26 -11.41 -20.33
N GLY A 171 -10.87 -12.60 -20.78
CA GLY A 171 -10.03 -13.51 -20.00
C GLY A 171 -8.66 -12.90 -19.66
N CYS A 172 -8.03 -12.23 -20.63
CA CYS A 172 -6.76 -11.55 -20.48
C CYS A 172 -6.83 -10.43 -19.43
N VAL A 173 -7.83 -9.55 -19.53
CA VAL A 173 -8.06 -8.46 -18.57
C VAL A 173 -8.41 -9.02 -17.19
N ALA A 174 -9.26 -10.04 -17.10
CA ALA A 174 -9.60 -10.66 -15.82
C ALA A 174 -8.38 -11.25 -15.10
N ARG A 175 -7.51 -11.99 -15.82
CA ARG A 175 -6.27 -12.58 -15.27
C ARG A 175 -5.24 -11.55 -14.83
N ASN A 176 -5.25 -10.39 -15.45
CA ASN A 176 -4.28 -9.32 -15.21
C ASN A 176 -4.91 -8.08 -14.56
N PHE A 177 -6.13 -8.20 -14.00
CA PHE A 177 -6.93 -7.07 -13.56
C PHE A 177 -6.17 -6.16 -12.59
N ALA A 178 -5.48 -6.74 -11.61
CA ALA A 178 -4.65 -6.02 -10.64
C ALA A 178 -3.52 -5.15 -11.26
N HIS A 179 -3.10 -5.46 -12.50
CA HIS A 179 -2.16 -4.65 -13.27
C HIS A 179 -2.88 -3.66 -14.18
N VAL A 180 -3.99 -4.07 -14.80
CA VAL A 180 -4.79 -3.25 -15.74
C VAL A 180 -5.32 -1.98 -15.07
N VAL A 181 -5.81 -2.09 -13.83
CA VAL A 181 -6.37 -0.95 -13.08
C VAL A 181 -5.37 0.17 -12.79
N LYS A 182 -4.05 -0.09 -12.90
CA LYS A 182 -3.01 0.92 -12.71
C LYS A 182 -2.76 1.76 -13.97
N SER A 183 -3.36 1.39 -15.10
CA SER A 183 -3.22 2.10 -16.36
C SER A 183 -4.11 3.33 -16.38
N SER A 184 -3.57 4.46 -16.84
CA SER A 184 -4.34 5.70 -17.05
C SER A 184 -5.50 5.55 -18.04
N SER A 185 -5.48 4.51 -18.86
CA SER A 185 -6.53 4.20 -19.82
C SER A 185 -7.64 3.31 -19.25
N PHE A 186 -7.58 2.87 -17.98
CA PHE A 186 -8.58 1.97 -17.41
C PHE A 186 -10.01 2.53 -17.47
N CYS A 187 -10.20 3.84 -17.26
CA CYS A 187 -11.51 4.48 -17.38
C CYS A 187 -12.12 4.40 -18.79
N LYS A 188 -11.33 4.04 -19.81
CA LYS A 188 -11.79 3.84 -21.20
C LYS A 188 -12.28 2.42 -21.48
N VAL A 189 -12.14 1.47 -20.54
CA VAL A 189 -12.63 0.11 -20.74
C VAL A 189 -14.15 0.13 -20.90
N PRO A 190 -14.73 -0.49 -21.95
CA PRO A 190 -16.18 -0.49 -22.14
C PRO A 190 -16.92 -1.22 -21.01
N PHE A 191 -18.13 -0.74 -20.69
CA PHE A 191 -18.95 -1.26 -19.58
C PHE A 191 -19.17 -2.78 -19.68
N ASP A 192 -19.63 -3.28 -20.83
CA ASP A 192 -19.96 -4.70 -20.99
C ASP A 192 -18.73 -5.60 -20.83
N MET A 193 -17.58 -5.13 -21.31
CA MET A 193 -16.31 -5.82 -21.14
C MET A 193 -15.90 -5.85 -19.66
N LEU A 194 -15.98 -4.71 -18.97
CA LEU A 194 -15.67 -4.62 -17.54
C LEU A 194 -16.60 -5.52 -16.73
N LEU A 195 -17.90 -5.50 -17.02
CA LEU A 195 -18.90 -6.34 -16.38
C LEU A 195 -18.56 -7.83 -16.59
N ALA A 196 -18.31 -8.25 -17.83
CA ALA A 196 -17.91 -9.63 -18.13
C ALA A 196 -16.60 -10.02 -17.44
N CYS A 197 -15.63 -9.12 -17.34
CA CYS A 197 -14.38 -9.35 -16.59
C CYS A 197 -14.65 -9.61 -15.11
N THR A 198 -15.56 -8.87 -14.48
CA THR A 198 -15.89 -9.05 -13.04
C THR A 198 -16.58 -10.38 -12.75
N GLU A 199 -17.24 -10.96 -13.75
CA GLU A 199 -17.92 -12.25 -13.70
C GLU A 199 -17.00 -13.42 -14.09
N HIS A 200 -15.87 -13.14 -14.72
CA HIS A 200 -14.94 -14.14 -15.21
C HIS A 200 -14.34 -14.97 -14.05
N PRO A 201 -14.26 -16.32 -14.18
CA PRO A 201 -13.76 -17.20 -13.11
C PRO A 201 -12.29 -16.94 -12.74
N ASP A 202 -11.48 -16.52 -13.72
CA ASP A 202 -10.06 -16.17 -13.51
C ASP A 202 -9.83 -14.70 -13.12
N LEU A 203 -10.87 -13.96 -12.69
CA LEU A 203 -10.68 -12.60 -12.18
C LEU A 203 -9.66 -12.58 -11.04
N THR A 204 -8.50 -11.98 -11.30
CA THR A 204 -7.33 -12.00 -10.44
C THR A 204 -7.09 -10.61 -9.89
N VAL A 205 -7.47 -10.45 -8.63
CA VAL A 205 -7.31 -9.23 -7.84
C VAL A 205 -6.51 -9.56 -6.58
N TYR A 206 -5.84 -8.57 -6.00
CA TYR A 206 -5.17 -8.74 -4.71
C TYR A 206 -6.17 -8.77 -3.56
N SER A 207 -7.28 -8.06 -3.67
CA SER A 207 -8.36 -8.01 -2.68
C SER A 207 -9.68 -7.54 -3.30
N GLU A 208 -10.79 -7.77 -2.61
CA GLU A 208 -12.08 -7.18 -2.99
C GLU A 208 -12.10 -5.65 -2.84
N LYS A 209 -11.25 -5.10 -1.95
CA LYS A 209 -11.03 -3.65 -1.85
C LYS A 209 -10.46 -3.11 -3.16
N GLN A 210 -9.41 -3.72 -3.72
CA GLN A 210 -8.83 -3.30 -4.99
C GLN A 210 -9.86 -3.33 -6.13
N LEU A 211 -10.69 -4.38 -6.19
CA LEU A 211 -11.76 -4.48 -7.16
C LEU A 211 -12.75 -3.31 -7.00
N CYS A 212 -13.20 -3.05 -5.76
CA CYS A 212 -14.16 -2.00 -5.48
C CYS A 212 -13.61 -0.60 -5.80
N GLU A 213 -12.37 -0.30 -5.38
CA GLU A 213 -11.70 0.97 -5.69
C GLU A 213 -11.60 1.19 -7.20
N ALA A 214 -11.18 0.17 -7.95
CA ALA A 214 -11.12 0.24 -9.40
C ALA A 214 -12.51 0.52 -10.02
N LEU A 215 -13.55 -0.19 -9.57
CA LEU A 215 -14.91 0.05 -10.08
C LEU A 215 -15.42 1.46 -9.75
N ILE A 216 -15.13 1.98 -8.55
CA ILE A 216 -15.49 3.36 -8.16
C ILE A 216 -14.73 4.38 -9.02
N GLU A 217 -13.44 4.15 -9.28
CA GLU A 217 -12.63 5.01 -10.16
C GLU A 217 -13.20 5.03 -11.58
N TRP A 218 -13.53 3.85 -12.13
CA TRP A 218 -14.14 3.73 -13.45
C TRP A 218 -15.50 4.45 -13.53
N ILE A 219 -16.36 4.28 -12.52
CA ILE A 219 -17.67 4.96 -12.43
C ILE A 219 -17.48 6.48 -12.38
N SER A 220 -16.51 6.95 -11.58
CA SER A 220 -16.21 8.38 -11.43
C SER A 220 -15.68 9.00 -12.73
N GLY A 221 -14.94 8.23 -13.54
CA GLY A 221 -14.47 8.64 -14.87
C GLY A 221 -15.58 8.67 -15.94
N ASN A 222 -16.68 7.95 -15.73
CA ASN A 222 -17.78 7.77 -16.70
C ASN A 222 -19.08 8.39 -16.18
N THR A 223 -19.08 9.71 -15.97
CA THR A 223 -20.19 10.46 -15.34
C THR A 223 -21.52 10.47 -16.12
N GLU A 224 -21.51 10.08 -17.40
CA GLU A 224 -22.73 9.88 -18.20
C GLU A 224 -23.46 8.56 -17.88
N SER A 225 -22.86 7.69 -17.05
CA SER A 225 -23.46 6.43 -16.64
C SER A 225 -24.59 6.63 -15.62
N SER A 226 -25.77 6.04 -15.89
CA SER A 226 -26.91 6.11 -14.97
C SER A 226 -26.59 5.48 -13.61
N SER A 227 -27.28 5.89 -12.54
CA SER A 227 -27.13 5.29 -11.21
C SER A 227 -27.21 3.75 -11.22
N ASN A 228 -28.08 3.19 -12.06
CA ASN A 228 -28.22 1.74 -12.24
C ASN A 228 -26.94 1.04 -12.71
N VAL A 229 -26.12 1.70 -13.53
CA VAL A 229 -24.82 1.17 -13.99
C VAL A 229 -23.86 1.04 -12.82
N SER A 230 -23.77 2.08 -11.98
CA SER A 230 -22.94 2.08 -10.77
C SER A 230 -23.32 0.96 -9.81
N PHE A 231 -24.62 0.80 -9.54
CA PHE A 231 -25.11 -0.29 -8.68
C PHE A 231 -24.79 -1.67 -9.26
N THR A 232 -24.92 -1.85 -10.58
CA THR A 232 -24.68 -3.15 -11.23
C THR A 232 -23.24 -3.62 -11.07
N LEU A 233 -22.26 -2.74 -11.28
CA LEU A 233 -20.84 -3.05 -11.10
C LEU A 233 -20.50 -3.30 -9.63
N LEU A 234 -20.92 -2.40 -8.73
CA LEU A 234 -20.57 -2.52 -7.31
C LEU A 234 -21.16 -3.78 -6.66
N ARG A 235 -22.29 -4.31 -7.16
CA ARG A 235 -22.85 -5.60 -6.71
C ARG A 235 -22.03 -6.83 -7.11
N LYS A 236 -21.02 -6.68 -7.97
CA LYS A 236 -20.06 -7.75 -8.31
C LYS A 236 -18.95 -7.89 -7.28
N VAL A 237 -18.75 -6.87 -6.44
CA VAL A 237 -17.85 -6.91 -5.29
C VAL A 237 -18.45 -7.84 -4.23
N ARG A 238 -17.61 -8.67 -3.62
CA ARG A 238 -18.02 -9.55 -2.53
C ARG A 238 -17.97 -8.79 -1.21
N SER A 239 -19.06 -8.15 -0.84
CA SER A 239 -19.10 -7.21 0.30
C SER A 239 -18.66 -7.83 1.63
N SER A 240 -18.92 -9.13 1.86
CA SER A 240 -18.48 -9.87 3.05
C SER A 240 -16.95 -10.01 3.17
N LEU A 241 -16.19 -9.64 2.14
CA LEU A 241 -14.73 -9.74 2.06
C LEU A 241 -14.04 -8.37 1.93
N LEU A 242 -14.79 -7.29 2.10
CA LEU A 242 -14.22 -5.94 2.17
C LEU A 242 -13.62 -5.67 3.57
N PRO A 243 -12.59 -4.82 3.66
CA PRO A 243 -12.14 -4.27 4.94
C PRO A 243 -13.24 -3.45 5.59
N LEU A 244 -13.40 -3.55 6.91
CA LEU A 244 -14.54 -2.94 7.60
C LEU A 244 -14.49 -1.41 7.59
N SER A 245 -13.30 -0.80 7.72
CA SER A 245 -13.11 0.65 7.58
C SER A 245 -13.47 1.16 6.17
N PHE A 246 -13.08 0.41 5.14
CA PHE A 246 -13.40 0.74 3.75
C PHE A 246 -14.91 0.63 3.48
N ALA A 247 -15.55 -0.48 3.87
CA ALA A 247 -16.99 -0.66 3.74
C ALA A 247 -17.78 0.41 4.52
N SER A 248 -17.28 0.80 5.68
CA SER A 248 -17.87 1.89 6.46
C SER A 248 -17.75 3.23 5.75
N GLY A 249 -16.61 3.51 5.11
CA GLY A 249 -16.38 4.70 4.28
C GLY A 249 -17.31 4.80 3.07
N LEU A 250 -17.66 3.66 2.46
CA LEU A 250 -18.62 3.63 1.34
C LEU A 250 -19.97 4.24 1.70
N ARG A 251 -20.39 4.22 2.98
CA ARG A 251 -21.68 4.78 3.41
C ARG A 251 -21.86 6.27 3.08
N ARG A 252 -20.75 7.00 2.93
CA ARG A 252 -20.77 8.42 2.61
C ARG A 252 -21.26 8.70 1.19
N PHE A 253 -20.78 7.92 0.21
CA PHE A 253 -21.09 8.14 -1.21
C PHE A 253 -22.09 7.14 -1.77
N TYR A 254 -22.15 5.94 -1.18
CA TYR A 254 -22.97 4.81 -1.57
C TYR A 254 -23.65 4.22 -0.32
N SER A 255 -24.53 4.99 0.31
CA SER A 255 -25.14 4.67 1.61
C SER A 255 -25.76 3.27 1.70
N GLU A 256 -26.54 2.88 0.68
CA GLU A 256 -27.18 1.56 0.60
C GLU A 256 -26.12 0.44 0.55
N ILE A 257 -25.20 0.50 -0.41
CA ILE A 257 -24.13 -0.51 -0.59
C ILE A 257 -23.22 -0.58 0.64
N GLY A 258 -22.86 0.58 1.21
CA GLY A 258 -22.03 0.67 2.41
C GLY A 258 -22.71 0.04 3.62
N ASN A 259 -24.00 0.31 3.83
CA ASN A 259 -24.77 -0.30 4.92
C ASN A 259 -24.91 -1.82 4.73
N GLU A 260 -25.22 -2.28 3.51
CA GLU A 260 -25.25 -3.71 3.18
C GLU A 260 -23.90 -4.39 3.40
N ALA A 261 -22.80 -3.72 3.04
CA ALA A 261 -21.45 -4.26 3.21
C ALA A 261 -21.06 -4.36 4.70
N VAL A 262 -21.29 -3.31 5.48
CA VAL A 262 -21.05 -3.33 6.93
C VAL A 262 -21.89 -4.42 7.60
N ASP A 263 -23.18 -4.54 7.25
CA ASP A 263 -24.05 -5.59 7.77
C ASP A 263 -23.59 -7.00 7.33
N ALA A 264 -23.15 -7.17 6.08
CA ALA A 264 -22.58 -8.42 5.60
C ALA A 264 -21.33 -8.82 6.39
N ILE A 265 -20.43 -7.88 6.67
CA ILE A 265 -19.20 -8.11 7.44
C ILE A 265 -19.52 -8.49 8.89
N LEU A 266 -20.32 -7.68 9.60
CA LEU A 266 -20.65 -7.90 11.02
C LEU A 266 -21.42 -9.21 11.23
N ASN A 267 -22.27 -9.60 10.28
CA ASN A 267 -23.08 -10.81 10.34
C ASN A 267 -22.54 -11.96 9.47
N THR A 268 -21.25 -11.94 9.10
CA THR A 268 -20.68 -12.96 8.20
C THR A 268 -20.84 -14.38 8.75
N ALA A 269 -20.55 -14.60 10.05
CA ALA A 269 -20.59 -15.94 10.64
C ALA A 269 -22.00 -16.57 10.67
N SER A 270 -23.04 -15.76 10.92
CA SER A 270 -24.43 -16.21 10.89
C SER A 270 -24.89 -16.45 9.45
N LYS A 271 -24.68 -15.45 8.56
CA LYS A 271 -25.04 -15.54 7.14
C LYS A 271 -24.36 -16.72 6.44
N LEU A 272 -23.12 -17.06 6.81
CA LEU A 272 -22.41 -18.20 6.23
C LEU A 272 -23.13 -19.54 6.50
N LYS A 273 -23.71 -19.73 7.69
CA LYS A 273 -24.44 -20.96 8.05
C LYS A 273 -25.78 -21.07 7.33
N ASP A 274 -26.49 -19.94 7.25
CA ASP A 274 -27.88 -19.91 6.78
C ASP A 274 -28.01 -19.73 5.26
N SER A 275 -26.97 -19.22 4.59
CA SER A 275 -27.01 -18.93 3.15
C SER A 275 -27.26 -20.15 2.26
N THR A 276 -27.96 -19.88 1.15
CA THR A 276 -28.22 -20.83 0.05
C THR A 276 -27.12 -20.80 -1.01
N SER A 277 -26.38 -19.69 -1.11
CA SER A 277 -25.22 -19.51 -1.99
C SER A 277 -24.04 -18.98 -1.20
N LEU A 278 -22.86 -19.56 -1.43
CA LEU A 278 -21.62 -19.23 -0.72
C LEU A 278 -20.67 -18.35 -1.53
N ASN A 279 -21.04 -17.93 -2.74
CA ASN A 279 -20.15 -17.19 -3.64
C ASN A 279 -19.66 -15.86 -3.05
N GLN A 280 -20.50 -15.18 -2.28
CA GLN A 280 -20.18 -13.93 -1.57
C GLN A 280 -19.13 -14.10 -0.45
N PHE A 281 -18.87 -15.34 -0.02
CA PHE A 281 -17.94 -15.67 1.07
C PHE A 281 -16.64 -16.33 0.59
N LYS A 282 -16.60 -16.77 -0.68
CA LYS A 282 -15.38 -17.34 -1.27
C LYS A 282 -14.40 -16.22 -1.59
N ILE A 283 -13.16 -16.36 -1.16
CA ILE A 283 -12.06 -15.47 -1.55
C ILE A 283 -11.71 -15.74 -3.01
N ARG A 284 -11.42 -14.70 -3.78
CA ARG A 284 -10.98 -14.83 -5.18
C ARG A 284 -9.51 -15.26 -5.20
N ILE A 285 -9.29 -16.55 -5.40
CA ILE A 285 -7.95 -17.12 -5.57
C ILE A 285 -7.94 -17.89 -6.89
N THR A 286 -7.01 -17.53 -7.77
CA THR A 286 -6.85 -18.13 -9.10
C THR A 286 -5.43 -18.70 -9.23
N ASN A 287 -5.19 -19.46 -10.30
CA ASN A 287 -3.83 -19.92 -10.62
C ASN A 287 -2.88 -18.76 -10.99
N TYR A 288 -3.39 -17.56 -11.22
CA TYR A 288 -2.62 -16.36 -11.56
C TYR A 288 -2.36 -15.47 -10.34
N SER A 289 -3.01 -15.73 -9.21
CA SER A 289 -2.82 -14.99 -7.97
C SER A 289 -1.40 -15.15 -7.43
N LYS A 290 -0.69 -14.02 -7.32
CA LYS A 290 0.64 -13.95 -6.68
C LYS A 290 0.61 -13.32 -5.28
N LYS A 291 -0.41 -12.50 -5.03
CA LYS A 291 -0.60 -11.77 -3.77
C LYS A 291 -2.05 -11.88 -3.34
N LEU A 292 -2.29 -12.03 -2.04
CA LEU A 292 -3.61 -12.01 -1.43
C LEU A 292 -3.61 -11.08 -0.20
N LEU A 293 -4.40 -10.02 -0.26
CA LEU A 293 -4.50 -8.99 0.78
C LEU A 293 -5.87 -9.09 1.45
N LEU A 294 -5.88 -9.53 2.70
CA LEU A 294 -7.05 -9.65 3.57
C LEU A 294 -6.95 -8.68 4.77
N SER A 295 -6.02 -7.73 4.74
CA SER A 295 -5.81 -6.81 5.85
C SER A 295 -7.03 -5.93 6.12
N GLY A 296 -7.30 -5.71 7.41
CA GLY A 296 -8.45 -4.93 7.87
C GLY A 296 -9.81 -5.62 7.75
N CYS A 297 -9.83 -6.94 7.57
CA CYS A 297 -11.05 -7.75 7.48
C CYS A 297 -11.28 -8.54 8.79
N PRO A 298 -11.92 -7.96 9.84
CA PRO A 298 -12.11 -8.62 11.13
C PRO A 298 -12.98 -9.88 11.07
N GLN A 299 -13.76 -10.04 10.00
CA GLN A 299 -14.63 -11.19 9.72
C GLN A 299 -13.89 -12.40 9.15
N MET A 300 -12.59 -12.28 8.82
CA MET A 300 -11.81 -13.41 8.32
C MET A 300 -11.69 -14.51 9.36
N SER A 301 -12.18 -15.70 9.01
CA SER A 301 -12.19 -16.90 9.86
C SER A 301 -11.68 -18.10 9.08
N GLU A 302 -11.35 -19.19 9.79
CA GLU A 302 -10.89 -20.43 9.14
C GLU A 302 -11.95 -20.98 8.19
N ASN A 303 -13.24 -20.77 8.51
CA ASN A 303 -14.34 -21.18 7.64
C ASN A 303 -14.29 -20.51 6.27
N LEU A 304 -14.03 -19.20 6.21
CA LEU A 304 -13.91 -18.46 4.95
C LEU A 304 -12.68 -18.89 4.15
N LEU A 305 -11.56 -19.11 4.84
CA LEU A 305 -10.36 -19.65 4.22
C LEU A 305 -10.63 -21.02 3.60
N LEU A 306 -11.24 -21.94 4.36
CA LEU A 306 -11.51 -23.32 3.93
C LEU A 306 -12.44 -23.41 2.72
N ILE A 307 -13.58 -22.72 2.72
CA ILE A 307 -14.52 -22.78 1.60
C ILE A 307 -13.94 -22.24 0.29
N SER A 308 -12.92 -21.38 0.39
CA SER A 308 -12.25 -20.77 -0.76
C SER A 308 -11.29 -21.75 -1.46
N LEU A 309 -10.85 -22.80 -0.76
CA LEU A 309 -9.98 -23.84 -1.34
C LEU A 309 -10.72 -25.06 -1.88
N LEU A 310 -12.04 -25.16 -1.64
CA LEU A 310 -12.81 -26.29 -2.10
C LEU A 310 -12.95 -26.26 -3.62
N LYS A 311 -12.77 -27.41 -4.27
CA LYS A 311 -13.00 -27.56 -5.71
C LYS A 311 -14.38 -27.01 -6.11
N PRO A 312 -14.52 -26.38 -7.30
CA PRO A 312 -15.76 -25.72 -7.73
C PRO A 312 -17.01 -26.60 -7.62
N ASN A 313 -16.87 -27.91 -7.88
CA ASN A 313 -17.97 -28.88 -7.90
C ASN A 313 -18.31 -29.49 -6.52
N THR A 314 -17.81 -28.91 -5.42
CA THR A 314 -18.09 -29.42 -4.07
C THR A 314 -19.54 -29.15 -3.68
N SER A 315 -20.29 -30.18 -3.29
CA SER A 315 -21.71 -30.05 -2.96
C SER A 315 -21.95 -29.17 -1.73
N LEU A 316 -23.00 -28.34 -1.77
CA LEU A 316 -23.36 -27.45 -0.66
C LEU A 316 -23.60 -28.21 0.66
N SER A 317 -24.15 -29.42 0.60
CA SER A 317 -24.35 -30.29 1.78
C SER A 317 -23.03 -30.65 2.46
N LEU A 318 -21.99 -30.97 1.68
CA LEU A 318 -20.67 -31.27 2.19
C LEU A 318 -19.98 -30.01 2.73
N ILE A 319 -20.16 -28.86 2.08
CA ILE A 319 -19.65 -27.59 2.59
C ILE A 319 -20.28 -27.26 3.96
N LYS A 320 -21.60 -27.41 4.10
CA LYS A 320 -22.30 -27.21 5.38
C LYS A 320 -21.86 -28.22 6.44
N GLN A 321 -21.57 -29.47 6.07
CA GLN A 321 -20.95 -30.43 6.98
C GLN A 321 -19.59 -29.94 7.47
N ILE A 322 -18.68 -29.53 6.56
CA ILE A 322 -17.35 -29.00 6.91
C ILE A 322 -17.46 -27.80 7.87
N LEU A 323 -18.38 -26.87 7.60
CA LEU A 323 -18.65 -25.71 8.45
C LEU A 323 -19.18 -26.09 9.85
N ASN A 324 -19.91 -27.20 9.98
CA ASN A 324 -20.38 -27.70 11.27
C ASN A 324 -19.28 -28.46 12.05
N PHE A 325 -18.29 -29.02 11.35
CA PHE A 325 -17.17 -29.71 11.99
C PHE A 325 -16.09 -28.75 12.49
N SER A 326 -15.97 -27.53 11.93
CA SER A 326 -14.88 -26.57 12.23
C SER A 326 -14.76 -26.17 13.71
N SER A 327 -15.82 -26.34 14.48
CA SER A 327 -15.85 -26.08 15.92
C SER A 327 -15.19 -27.16 16.79
N SER A 328 -14.89 -28.36 16.29
CA SER A 328 -14.41 -29.51 17.11
C SER A 328 -13.08 -30.14 16.65
N PHE A 329 -12.23 -29.42 15.92
CA PHE A 329 -11.16 -30.02 15.08
C PHE A 329 -9.93 -30.60 15.79
N MET A 330 -9.52 -31.80 15.31
CA MET A 330 -8.22 -32.46 15.52
C MET A 330 -7.45 -32.49 14.18
N PRO A 331 -6.09 -32.33 14.15
CA PRO A 331 -5.28 -32.29 12.92
C PRO A 331 -5.40 -33.50 11.98
N ASN A 332 -5.78 -34.67 12.50
CA ASN A 332 -5.80 -35.93 11.75
C ASN A 332 -7.02 -36.14 10.84
N SER A 333 -8.09 -35.35 10.96
CA SER A 333 -9.30 -35.49 10.13
C SER A 333 -9.15 -34.89 8.72
N PHE A 334 -8.22 -33.94 8.54
CA PHE A 334 -8.00 -33.26 7.26
C PHE A 334 -7.46 -34.20 6.16
N LYS A 335 -6.68 -35.24 6.52
CA LYS A 335 -6.13 -36.22 5.56
C LYS A 335 -7.21 -36.85 4.66
N SER A 336 -8.45 -36.98 5.15
CA SER A 336 -9.57 -37.54 4.41
C SER A 336 -10.16 -36.59 3.34
N LEU A 337 -9.93 -35.28 3.48
CA LEU A 337 -10.43 -34.21 2.60
C LEU A 337 -9.36 -33.72 1.63
N ASP A 338 -8.13 -34.23 1.73
CA ASP A 338 -6.96 -33.82 0.96
C ASP A 338 -7.20 -33.74 -0.56
N ASN A 339 -7.96 -34.68 -1.12
CA ASN A 339 -8.27 -34.72 -2.56
C ASN A 339 -9.31 -33.67 -3.00
N LYS A 340 -9.92 -32.93 -2.08
CA LYS A 340 -10.98 -31.94 -2.35
C LYS A 340 -10.50 -30.49 -2.33
N PHE A 341 -9.29 -30.25 -1.83
CA PHE A 341 -8.68 -28.91 -1.81
C PHE A 341 -7.87 -28.64 -3.08
N VAL A 342 -7.84 -27.38 -3.47
CA VAL A 342 -7.01 -26.85 -4.56
C VAL A 342 -5.76 -26.21 -3.96
N SER A 343 -4.60 -26.44 -4.57
CA SER A 343 -3.35 -25.75 -4.23
C SER A 343 -3.04 -24.66 -5.25
N PHE A 344 -2.41 -23.58 -4.80
CA PHE A 344 -2.08 -22.40 -5.60
C PHE A 344 -0.58 -22.13 -5.49
N PRO A 345 0.25 -22.78 -6.33
CA PRO A 345 1.72 -22.70 -6.22
C PRO A 345 2.29 -21.33 -6.63
N ASN A 346 1.51 -20.48 -7.29
CA ASN A 346 1.97 -19.15 -7.69
C ASN A 346 1.77 -18.09 -6.60
N MET A 347 1.11 -18.43 -5.48
CA MET A 347 0.91 -17.52 -4.36
C MET A 347 2.21 -17.29 -3.60
N LEU A 348 2.67 -16.04 -3.54
CA LEU A 348 3.95 -15.66 -2.93
C LEU A 348 3.78 -14.81 -1.67
N GLU A 349 2.75 -13.97 -1.62
CA GLU A 349 2.54 -13.01 -0.53
C GLU A 349 1.11 -13.07 0.00
N ILE A 350 0.99 -13.16 1.33
CA ILE A 350 -0.29 -13.12 2.03
C ILE A 350 -0.21 -12.11 3.15
N ASP A 351 -1.21 -11.22 3.19
CA ASP A 351 -1.40 -10.26 4.26
C ASP A 351 -2.76 -10.52 4.94
N ILE A 352 -2.71 -10.95 6.19
CA ILE A 352 -3.86 -11.19 7.08
C ILE A 352 -3.87 -10.21 8.26
N SER A 353 -3.22 -9.06 8.13
CA SER A 353 -3.07 -8.11 9.23
C SER A 353 -4.42 -7.59 9.74
N GLY A 354 -4.62 -7.57 11.06
CA GLY A 354 -5.88 -7.18 11.70
C GLY A 354 -7.01 -8.22 11.61
N CYS A 355 -6.75 -9.45 11.17
CA CYS A 355 -7.72 -10.55 11.15
C CYS A 355 -7.77 -11.28 12.51
N HIS A 356 -8.40 -10.67 13.52
CA HIS A 356 -8.33 -11.14 14.91
C HIS A 356 -9.02 -12.48 15.21
N GLN A 357 -9.91 -12.96 14.32
CA GLN A 357 -10.63 -14.22 14.51
C GLN A 357 -9.83 -15.47 14.07
N LEU A 358 -8.68 -15.30 13.42
CA LEU A 358 -7.88 -16.40 12.91
C LEU A 358 -7.03 -17.04 14.02
N ASP A 359 -7.22 -18.34 14.25
CA ASP A 359 -6.29 -19.15 15.05
C ASP A 359 -4.98 -19.37 14.28
N ALA A 360 -3.85 -19.09 14.94
CA ALA A 360 -2.54 -19.15 14.30
C ALA A 360 -2.19 -20.55 13.79
N HIS A 361 -2.33 -21.58 14.62
CA HIS A 361 -1.95 -22.95 14.27
C HIS A 361 -2.79 -23.49 13.09
N ARG A 362 -4.11 -23.29 13.12
CA ARG A 362 -5.01 -23.68 12.04
C ARG A 362 -4.69 -22.92 10.75
N THR A 363 -4.45 -21.62 10.85
CA THR A 363 -4.13 -20.78 9.70
C THR A 363 -2.79 -21.19 9.08
N ILE A 364 -1.75 -21.42 9.87
CA ILE A 364 -0.44 -21.91 9.38
C ILE A 364 -0.59 -23.25 8.67
N SER A 365 -1.38 -24.17 9.24
CA SER A 365 -1.66 -25.48 8.60
C SER A 365 -2.39 -25.33 7.27
N PHE A 366 -3.29 -24.35 7.18
CA PHE A 366 -3.98 -23.99 5.94
C PHE A 366 -3.00 -23.42 4.90
N LEU A 367 -2.17 -22.45 5.30
CA LEU A 367 -1.24 -21.75 4.42
C LEU A 367 -0.22 -22.71 3.80
N SER A 368 0.40 -23.57 4.63
CA SER A 368 1.40 -24.53 4.17
C SER A 368 0.87 -25.52 3.14
N ARG A 369 -0.43 -25.88 3.26
CA ARG A 369 -1.09 -26.78 2.32
C ARG A 369 -1.53 -26.08 1.03
N ALA A 370 -2.09 -24.89 1.15
CA ALA A 370 -2.67 -24.16 0.03
C ALA A 370 -1.62 -23.48 -0.84
N PHE A 371 -0.53 -23.00 -0.22
CA PHE A 371 0.43 -22.08 -0.82
C PHE A 371 1.87 -22.59 -0.60
N PRO A 372 2.28 -23.65 -1.34
CA PRO A 372 3.59 -24.28 -1.13
C PRO A 372 4.79 -23.37 -1.43
N SER A 373 4.58 -22.31 -2.21
CA SER A 373 5.60 -21.32 -2.57
C SER A 373 5.49 -20.01 -1.79
N LEU A 374 4.73 -20.00 -0.69
CA LEU A 374 4.53 -18.81 0.13
C LEU A 374 5.88 -18.29 0.64
N ALA A 375 6.19 -17.05 0.25
CA ALA A 375 7.48 -16.42 0.51
C ALA A 375 7.37 -15.32 1.57
N ILE A 376 6.22 -14.64 1.65
CA ILE A 376 5.96 -13.51 2.54
C ILE A 376 4.64 -13.74 3.29
N LEU A 377 4.67 -13.66 4.62
CA LEU A 377 3.48 -13.65 5.47
C LEU A 377 3.46 -12.40 6.36
N ARG A 378 2.42 -11.58 6.23
CA ARG A 378 2.12 -10.47 7.14
C ARG A 378 0.89 -10.82 7.97
N ALA A 379 1.04 -10.80 9.28
CA ALA A 379 -0.02 -11.02 10.27
C ALA A 379 0.07 -9.97 11.39
N SER A 380 0.31 -8.72 10.99
CA SER A 380 0.45 -7.61 11.93
C SER A 380 -0.89 -7.37 12.64
N HIS A 381 -0.83 -7.01 13.92
CA HIS A 381 -1.98 -6.77 14.78
C HIS A 381 -2.88 -7.99 15.01
N CYS A 382 -2.42 -9.22 14.68
CA CYS A 382 -3.14 -10.45 14.98
C CYS A 382 -2.68 -11.04 16.32
N SER A 383 -3.41 -10.75 17.40
CA SER A 383 -3.05 -11.19 18.77
C SER A 383 -3.00 -12.72 18.96
N GLN A 384 -3.58 -13.50 18.05
CA GLN A 384 -3.50 -14.97 18.08
C GLN A 384 -2.17 -15.50 17.54
N PHE A 385 -1.45 -14.74 16.72
CA PHE A 385 -0.16 -15.15 16.14
C PHE A 385 0.94 -14.80 17.12
N ARG A 386 1.36 -15.80 17.90
CA ARG A 386 2.39 -15.65 18.92
C ARG A 386 3.71 -16.16 18.40
N LEU A 387 4.78 -15.85 19.12
CA LEU A 387 6.13 -16.29 18.79
C LEU A 387 6.28 -17.82 18.86
N GLN A 388 5.54 -18.49 19.74
CA GLN A 388 5.51 -19.95 19.79
C GLN A 388 5.04 -20.54 18.45
N ASP A 389 4.19 -19.82 17.72
CA ASP A 389 3.70 -20.21 16.40
C ASP A 389 4.72 -19.95 15.29
N LEU A 390 5.72 -19.08 15.52
CA LEU A 390 6.78 -18.79 14.54
C LEU A 390 7.56 -20.05 14.18
N ASN A 391 7.93 -20.87 15.16
CA ASN A 391 8.63 -22.13 14.90
C ASN A 391 7.75 -23.10 14.10
N PHE A 392 6.45 -23.19 14.42
CA PHE A 392 5.53 -24.02 13.66
C PHE A 392 5.38 -23.53 12.21
N LEU A 393 5.28 -22.21 12.01
CA LEU A 393 5.23 -21.57 10.69
C LEU A 393 6.48 -21.85 9.85
N ILE A 394 7.65 -21.59 10.43
CA ILE A 394 8.97 -21.78 9.81
C ILE A 394 9.14 -23.23 9.33
N ASN A 395 8.74 -24.20 10.16
CA ASN A 395 8.81 -25.61 9.79
C ASN A 395 7.73 -26.04 8.78
N SER A 396 6.58 -25.37 8.78
CA SER A 396 5.46 -25.70 7.88
C SER A 396 5.61 -25.06 6.49
N CYS A 397 6.30 -23.92 6.39
CA CYS A 397 6.46 -23.13 5.16
C CYS A 397 7.95 -22.91 4.85
N PRO A 398 8.63 -23.86 4.20
CA PRO A 398 10.10 -23.83 4.04
C PRO A 398 10.60 -22.75 3.05
N THR A 399 9.73 -22.21 2.20
CA THR A 399 10.03 -21.15 1.22
C THR A 399 9.90 -19.73 1.80
N LEU A 400 9.46 -19.62 3.05
CA LEU A 400 9.21 -18.36 3.73
C LEU A 400 10.53 -17.65 4.04
N HIS A 401 10.63 -16.37 3.64
CA HIS A 401 11.79 -15.53 3.90
C HIS A 401 11.45 -14.21 4.61
N GLU A 402 10.20 -13.74 4.53
CA GLU A 402 9.71 -12.56 5.26
C GLU A 402 8.50 -12.91 6.14
N VAL A 403 8.61 -12.58 7.43
CA VAL A 403 7.53 -12.70 8.42
C VAL A 403 7.36 -11.39 9.17
N ASP A 404 6.12 -10.92 9.24
CA ASP A 404 5.72 -9.76 10.02
C ASP A 404 4.61 -10.12 11.00
N PHE A 405 4.96 -10.20 12.29
CA PHE A 405 4.02 -10.43 13.40
C PHE A 405 3.86 -9.16 14.27
N SER A 406 4.13 -7.98 13.72
CA SER A 406 4.14 -6.72 14.48
C SER A 406 2.81 -6.45 15.17
N LEU A 407 2.82 -6.11 16.45
CA LEU A 407 1.60 -5.68 17.14
C LEU A 407 1.36 -4.18 16.97
N GLY A 408 2.36 -3.43 16.50
CA GLY A 408 2.35 -1.98 16.25
C GLY A 408 2.90 -1.19 17.44
N PHE A 409 3.38 0.01 17.16
CA PHE A 409 3.90 0.94 18.16
C PHE A 409 3.40 2.36 17.91
N ASP A 410 3.06 3.07 18.98
CA ASP A 410 2.80 4.50 18.90
C ASP A 410 3.93 5.25 19.62
N ALA A 411 4.80 5.87 18.82
CA ALA A 411 5.93 6.67 19.29
C ALA A 411 5.49 7.99 19.91
N GLY A 412 4.25 8.44 19.66
CA GLY A 412 3.74 9.78 19.99
C GLY A 412 3.75 10.13 21.48
N ASP A 413 3.75 9.14 22.37
CA ASP A 413 3.57 9.32 23.82
C ASP A 413 4.81 8.95 24.67
N PHE A 414 5.92 8.48 24.07
CA PHE A 414 7.11 8.06 24.83
C PHE A 414 8.12 9.21 25.07
N LEU A 415 7.63 10.32 25.63
CA LEU A 415 8.45 11.28 26.37
C LEU A 415 8.44 10.99 27.89
N TRP A 416 8.35 9.74 28.36
CA TRP A 416 8.38 9.44 29.80
C TRP A 416 9.30 8.28 30.20
N SER A 417 9.89 8.45 31.39
CA SER A 417 11.04 7.77 31.98
C SER A 417 10.84 6.27 32.21
N GLY A 418 11.85 5.48 31.86
CA GLY A 418 11.90 4.05 32.11
C GLY A 418 12.00 3.71 33.59
N HIS A 419 11.48 2.54 33.92
CA HIS A 419 11.91 1.77 35.08
C HIS A 419 11.80 0.28 34.77
N ASP A 420 12.87 -0.41 35.16
CA ASP A 420 12.99 -1.87 35.20
C ASP A 420 11.89 -2.49 36.06
N SER A 421 11.33 -3.62 35.59
CA SER A 421 10.58 -4.53 36.44
C SER A 421 11.23 -5.91 36.36
N GLU A 422 11.98 -6.26 37.40
CA GLU A 422 12.29 -7.66 37.74
C GLU A 422 10.98 -8.37 38.08
N ASP A 423 10.71 -9.51 37.44
CA ASP A 423 9.99 -10.61 38.09
C ASP A 423 10.35 -11.96 37.46
N LEU A 424 10.47 -12.94 38.36
CA LEU A 424 11.04 -14.28 38.21
C LEU A 424 9.97 -15.37 37.97
N LEU A 425 10.42 -16.46 37.34
CA LEU A 425 9.98 -17.88 37.41
C LEU A 425 9.10 -18.50 36.27
N MET A 426 9.76 -19.49 35.63
CA MET A 426 9.36 -20.89 35.30
C MET A 426 8.10 -21.21 34.45
N ILE A 427 8.31 -21.95 33.33
CA ILE A 427 8.01 -23.39 33.16
C ILE A 427 8.52 -23.92 31.77
N ALA A 428 9.01 -25.18 31.82
CA ALA A 428 9.23 -26.22 30.79
C ALA A 428 9.88 -25.90 29.43
N ALA A 429 11.15 -26.33 29.31
CA ALA A 429 11.86 -26.51 28.05
C ALA A 429 11.41 -27.79 27.33
N GLY A 430 11.02 -27.66 26.06
CA GLY A 430 10.92 -28.76 25.11
C GLY A 430 12.14 -28.77 24.20
N VAL A 431 12.85 -29.89 24.16
CA VAL A 431 13.98 -30.13 23.25
C VAL A 431 13.44 -30.23 21.82
N VAL A 432 13.92 -29.37 20.91
CA VAL A 432 13.62 -29.45 19.47
C VAL A 432 14.86 -29.91 18.72
N ASP A 433 14.66 -30.94 17.90
CA ASP A 433 15.66 -31.57 17.03
C ASP A 433 16.00 -30.65 15.85
N ASN A 434 17.26 -30.20 15.78
CA ASN A 434 17.80 -29.25 14.80
C ASN A 434 18.04 -29.92 13.44
N ARG A 435 17.12 -29.87 12.47
CA ARG A 435 17.40 -30.30 11.07
C ARG A 435 16.71 -29.54 9.93
N CYS A 436 16.17 -28.34 10.13
CA CYS A 436 15.72 -27.50 9.01
C CYS A 436 16.34 -26.11 9.10
N VAL A 437 17.38 -25.86 8.31
CA VAL A 437 17.96 -24.52 8.12
C VAL A 437 16.97 -23.70 7.29
N VAL A 438 16.11 -22.95 7.95
CA VAL A 438 15.14 -22.09 7.27
C VAL A 438 15.80 -20.79 6.83
N ARG A 439 15.46 -20.33 5.61
CA ARG A 439 16.02 -19.14 4.97
C ARG A 439 15.26 -17.87 5.35
N LEU A 440 14.89 -17.71 6.62
CA LEU A 440 14.26 -16.48 7.07
C LEU A 440 15.28 -15.35 6.99
N SER A 441 15.03 -14.37 6.11
CA SER A 441 15.90 -13.22 5.92
C SER A 441 15.35 -11.96 6.57
N LYS A 442 14.02 -11.84 6.72
CA LYS A 442 13.36 -10.66 7.28
C LYS A 442 12.34 -11.04 8.35
N LEU A 443 12.54 -10.50 9.56
CA LEU A 443 11.67 -10.75 10.71
C LEU A 443 11.27 -9.43 11.39
N THR A 444 9.97 -9.22 11.56
CA THR A 444 9.39 -8.03 12.20
C THR A 444 8.53 -8.46 13.39
N LEU A 445 8.95 -8.06 14.59
CA LEU A 445 8.34 -8.39 15.89
C LEU A 445 8.08 -7.11 16.70
N GLU A 446 7.76 -6.01 16.04
CA GLU A 446 7.56 -4.71 16.70
C GLU A 446 6.43 -4.73 17.73
N GLY A 447 6.70 -4.15 18.91
CA GLY A 447 5.72 -3.93 19.97
C GLY A 447 5.38 -5.17 20.83
N HIS A 448 6.16 -6.25 20.73
CA HIS A 448 6.04 -7.44 21.58
C HIS A 448 6.77 -7.24 22.91
N ASN A 449 6.08 -6.66 23.90
CA ASN A 449 6.64 -6.44 25.25
C ASN A 449 6.64 -7.69 26.14
N ASP A 450 6.02 -8.77 25.69
CA ASP A 450 6.05 -10.12 26.24
C ASP A 450 7.30 -10.91 25.84
N LEU A 451 8.10 -10.38 24.89
CA LEU A 451 9.41 -10.91 24.57
C LEU A 451 10.34 -10.82 25.78
N ASN A 452 10.92 -11.97 26.12
CA ASN A 452 12.00 -12.08 27.10
C ASN A 452 13.22 -12.72 26.44
N ASP A 453 14.34 -12.68 27.16
CA ASP A 453 15.63 -13.18 26.69
C ASP A 453 15.61 -14.67 26.27
N ARG A 454 14.74 -15.50 26.86
CA ARG A 454 14.63 -16.92 26.51
C ARG A 454 13.98 -17.10 25.14
N HIS A 455 12.82 -16.48 24.93
CA HIS A 455 12.13 -16.50 23.65
C HIS A 455 13.04 -16.00 22.53
N PHE A 456 13.78 -14.92 22.78
CA PHE A 456 14.69 -14.36 21.78
C PHE A 456 15.89 -15.26 21.49
N SER A 457 16.39 -15.99 22.50
CA SER A 457 17.41 -17.02 22.31
C SER A 457 16.91 -18.18 21.44
N GLU A 458 15.67 -18.62 21.60
CA GLU A 458 15.07 -19.65 20.74
C GLU A 458 14.98 -19.19 19.28
N ILE A 459 14.51 -17.95 19.06
CA ILE A 459 14.47 -17.34 17.71
C ILE A 459 15.87 -17.29 17.09
N SER A 460 16.88 -16.91 17.87
CA SER A 460 18.28 -16.87 17.40
C SER A 460 18.81 -18.21 16.87
N ASN A 461 18.25 -19.34 17.33
CA ASN A 461 18.64 -20.66 16.85
C ASN A 461 17.96 -21.05 15.52
N LEU A 462 16.89 -20.33 15.14
CA LEU A 462 16.08 -20.64 13.96
C LEU A 462 16.49 -19.78 12.74
N THR A 463 17.25 -18.71 12.94
CA THR A 463 17.40 -17.63 11.95
C THR A 463 18.85 -17.20 11.70
N GLU A 464 19.76 -18.14 11.40
CA GLU A 464 21.18 -17.82 11.14
C GLU A 464 21.41 -16.91 9.92
N MET A 465 20.48 -16.94 8.95
CA MET A 465 20.56 -16.19 7.68
C MET A 465 19.83 -14.84 7.72
N LEU A 466 19.42 -14.37 8.90
CA LEU A 466 18.63 -13.15 9.03
C LEU A 466 19.44 -11.93 8.57
N SER A 467 18.87 -11.16 7.65
CA SER A 467 19.46 -9.91 7.14
C SER A 467 18.75 -8.66 7.65
N TYR A 468 17.47 -8.77 8.04
CA TYR A 468 16.65 -7.70 8.59
C TYR A 468 15.96 -8.15 9.88
N LEU A 469 16.09 -7.35 10.94
CA LEU A 469 15.34 -7.50 12.19
C LEU A 469 14.71 -6.18 12.61
N ASN A 470 13.42 -6.20 12.93
CA ASN A 470 12.75 -5.13 13.66
C ASN A 470 12.17 -5.68 14.97
N ILE A 471 12.69 -5.20 16.10
CA ILE A 471 12.21 -5.46 17.46
C ILE A 471 11.94 -4.13 18.19
N THR A 472 11.53 -3.12 17.44
CA THR A 472 11.16 -1.81 17.97
C THR A 472 10.13 -1.97 19.09
N SER A 473 10.39 -1.31 20.21
CA SER A 473 9.51 -1.28 21.38
C SER A 473 9.23 -2.67 21.97
N CYS A 474 10.22 -3.55 21.94
CA CYS A 474 10.28 -4.80 22.70
C CYS A 474 11.08 -4.58 23.99
N SER A 475 10.51 -3.83 24.94
CA SER A 475 11.24 -3.35 26.12
C SER A 475 11.60 -4.45 27.13
N GLY A 476 11.03 -5.65 26.99
CA GLY A 476 11.32 -6.81 27.84
C GLY A 476 12.66 -7.50 27.54
N LEU A 477 13.33 -7.12 26.44
CA LEU A 477 14.63 -7.68 26.05
C LEU A 477 15.79 -6.94 26.72
N SER A 478 16.74 -7.69 27.27
CA SER A 478 17.98 -7.12 27.80
C SER A 478 19.03 -6.89 26.70
N ASP A 479 19.97 -5.98 26.96
CA ASP A 479 21.14 -5.77 26.07
C ASP A 479 21.94 -7.06 25.86
N MET A 480 22.03 -7.90 26.89
CA MET A 480 22.75 -9.19 26.83
C MET A 480 22.11 -10.16 25.85
N ALA A 481 20.78 -10.21 25.79
CA ALA A 481 20.07 -11.05 24.84
C ALA A 481 20.21 -10.54 23.41
N ILE A 482 20.16 -9.23 23.21
CA ILE A 482 20.40 -8.62 21.89
C ILE A 482 21.83 -8.92 21.43
N ALA A 483 22.83 -8.74 22.29
CA ALA A 483 24.22 -9.07 22.01
C ALA A 483 24.40 -10.57 21.67
N ALA A 484 23.77 -11.47 22.44
CA ALA A 484 23.83 -12.91 22.20
C ALA A 484 23.21 -13.31 20.85
N PHE A 485 22.12 -12.66 20.45
CA PHE A 485 21.50 -12.84 19.14
C PHE A 485 22.42 -12.41 18.00
N LEU A 486 23.02 -11.22 18.11
CA LEU A 486 23.91 -10.66 17.10
C LEU A 486 25.17 -11.52 16.86
N ARG A 487 25.66 -12.23 17.89
CA ARG A 487 26.77 -13.19 17.74
C ARG A 487 26.44 -14.36 16.82
N LYS A 488 25.17 -14.74 16.70
CA LYS A 488 24.72 -15.87 15.85
C LYS A 488 24.32 -15.40 14.45
N CYS A 489 23.67 -14.24 14.36
CA CYS A 489 23.12 -13.74 13.10
C CYS A 489 24.11 -12.82 12.39
N LEU A 490 25.15 -13.40 11.80
CA LEU A 490 26.27 -12.65 11.18
C LEU A 490 25.93 -12.03 9.82
N SER A 491 24.76 -12.33 9.26
CA SER A 491 24.29 -11.85 7.95
C SER A 491 23.41 -10.59 8.04
N ILE A 492 23.34 -9.96 9.20
CA ILE A 492 22.49 -8.77 9.43
C ILE A 492 23.01 -7.55 8.68
N HIS A 493 22.10 -6.88 7.96
CA HIS A 493 22.33 -5.62 7.27
C HIS A 493 21.38 -4.51 7.74
N SER A 494 20.25 -4.84 8.36
CA SER A 494 19.26 -3.87 8.83
C SER A 494 18.78 -4.20 10.24
N LEU A 495 18.89 -3.24 11.15
CA LEU A 495 18.51 -3.37 12.57
C LEU A 495 17.63 -2.21 13.00
N LEU A 496 16.38 -2.51 13.36
CA LEU A 496 15.45 -1.55 13.94
C LEU A 496 15.21 -1.94 15.40
N LEU A 497 15.79 -1.15 16.30
CA LEU A 497 15.92 -1.47 17.73
C LEU A 497 15.38 -0.32 18.61
N CYS A 498 14.58 0.58 18.06
CA CYS A 498 14.09 1.77 18.76
C CYS A 498 13.36 1.37 20.06
N TYR A 499 13.54 2.15 21.12
CA TYR A 499 12.90 1.96 22.42
C TYR A 499 13.12 0.57 23.04
N THR A 500 14.28 -0.04 22.79
CA THR A 500 14.74 -1.27 23.44
C THR A 500 15.85 -0.99 24.45
N SER A 501 16.31 -2.04 25.14
CA SER A 501 17.46 -1.97 26.05
C SER A 501 18.82 -2.06 25.33
N PHE A 502 18.89 -1.85 24.01
CA PHE A 502 20.15 -1.88 23.26
C PHE A 502 21.21 -0.96 23.89
N GLY A 503 22.40 -1.49 24.09
CA GLY A 503 23.46 -0.82 24.83
C GLY A 503 24.87 -1.34 24.54
N LYS A 504 25.74 -1.16 25.53
CA LYS A 504 27.19 -1.38 25.45
C LYS A 504 27.59 -2.79 25.00
N GLU A 505 26.92 -3.83 25.47
CA GLU A 505 27.29 -5.21 25.15
C GLU A 505 26.93 -5.56 23.71
N SER A 506 25.80 -5.07 23.21
CA SER A 506 25.44 -5.20 21.79
C SER A 506 26.42 -4.46 20.89
N VAL A 507 26.83 -3.23 21.25
CA VAL A 507 27.84 -2.47 20.49
C VAL A 507 29.17 -3.19 20.44
N LYS A 508 29.63 -3.77 21.55
CA LYS A 508 30.87 -4.58 21.56
C LYS A 508 30.82 -5.72 20.55
N VAL A 509 29.70 -6.43 20.45
CA VAL A 509 29.52 -7.53 19.49
C VAL A 509 29.49 -7.00 18.05
N LEU A 510 28.82 -5.88 17.81
CA LEU A 510 28.76 -5.29 16.46
C LEU A 510 30.15 -4.87 15.96
N CYS A 511 31.00 -4.38 16.86
CA CYS A 511 32.33 -3.88 16.56
C CYS A 511 33.45 -4.92 16.72
N SER A 512 33.18 -6.13 17.23
CA SER A 512 34.22 -7.15 17.43
C SER A 512 34.57 -7.91 16.15
N ASP A 513 35.87 -8.12 15.92
CA ASP A 513 36.42 -9.00 14.89
C ASP A 513 36.34 -10.46 15.34
N ASP A 514 35.13 -11.05 15.37
CA ASP A 514 34.92 -12.41 15.91
C ASP A 514 35.36 -13.55 14.93
N CYS A 515 36.25 -13.25 13.98
CA CYS A 515 36.78 -14.23 13.03
C CYS A 515 38.15 -14.75 13.45
N GLN A 516 38.25 -16.06 13.70
CA GLN A 516 39.50 -16.79 13.98
C GLN A 516 40.50 -16.82 12.80
N ASN A 517 40.29 -16.02 11.74
CA ASN A 517 41.17 -15.89 10.59
C ASN A 517 41.55 -14.42 10.37
N PRO A 518 42.84 -14.04 10.43
CA PRO A 518 43.31 -12.65 10.37
C PRO A 518 43.32 -12.04 8.95
N ILE A 519 42.50 -12.57 8.03
CA ILE A 519 42.37 -12.05 6.66
C ILE A 519 40.90 -11.69 6.42
N SER A 520 40.58 -10.42 6.70
CA SER A 520 39.48 -9.65 6.10
C SER A 520 38.06 -10.23 6.23
N CYS A 521 37.54 -10.40 7.45
CA CYS A 521 36.08 -10.42 7.65
C CYS A 521 35.65 -9.10 8.29
N PRO A 522 34.92 -8.22 7.57
CA PRO A 522 34.43 -6.95 8.12
C PRO A 522 33.49 -7.20 9.32
N THR A 523 33.63 -6.39 10.38
CA THR A 523 32.75 -6.39 11.56
C THR A 523 31.26 -6.28 11.14
N ILE A 524 30.33 -6.72 11.99
CA ILE A 524 28.89 -6.56 11.69
C ILE A 524 28.57 -5.09 11.46
N ALA A 525 29.07 -4.20 12.33
CA ALA A 525 28.89 -2.74 12.22
C ALA A 525 29.30 -2.20 10.84
N SER A 526 30.41 -2.69 10.27
CA SER A 526 30.89 -2.20 8.97
C SER A 526 30.05 -2.65 7.76
N ARG A 527 29.23 -3.69 7.92
CA ARG A 527 28.32 -4.21 6.87
C ARG A 527 26.89 -3.70 6.99
N LEU A 528 26.52 -3.12 8.12
CA LEU A 528 25.18 -2.56 8.32
C LEU A 528 24.88 -1.50 7.26
N GLN A 529 23.66 -1.56 6.72
CA GLN A 529 23.09 -0.60 5.77
C GLN A 529 21.99 0.25 6.41
N CYS A 530 21.28 -0.28 7.41
CA CYS A 530 20.23 0.43 8.14
C CYS A 530 20.35 0.17 9.65
N LEU A 531 20.31 1.23 10.46
CA LEU A 531 20.31 1.13 11.92
C LEU A 531 19.44 2.20 12.56
N HIS A 532 18.39 1.80 13.29
CA HIS A 532 17.56 2.71 14.07
C HIS A 532 17.66 2.41 15.57
N LEU A 533 18.03 3.41 16.36
CA LEU A 533 18.27 3.35 17.81
C LEU A 533 17.46 4.40 18.58
N ASP A 534 16.33 4.85 18.06
CA ASP A 534 15.58 5.95 18.65
C ASP A 534 15.20 5.65 20.11
N GLY A 535 15.45 6.61 21.00
CA GLY A 535 15.12 6.48 22.42
C GLY A 535 15.91 5.41 23.18
N CYS A 536 16.89 4.75 22.57
CA CYS A 536 17.77 3.79 23.26
C CYS A 536 18.73 4.53 24.21
N LYS A 537 18.55 4.35 25.52
CA LYS A 537 19.32 5.04 26.57
C LYS A 537 20.55 4.27 27.06
N GLY A 538 20.72 3.01 26.62
CA GLY A 538 21.82 2.13 27.03
C GLY A 538 23.18 2.44 26.38
N VAL A 539 23.23 3.41 25.46
CA VAL A 539 24.43 3.80 24.70
C VAL A 539 24.85 5.20 25.15
N ASP A 540 25.98 5.30 25.84
CA ASP A 540 26.58 6.59 26.20
C ASP A 540 27.37 7.20 25.02
N GLU A 541 27.88 8.42 25.21
CA GLU A 541 28.64 9.16 24.18
C GLU A 541 29.87 8.40 23.66
N PHE A 542 30.64 7.76 24.55
CA PHE A 542 31.85 7.03 24.16
C PHE A 542 31.51 5.77 23.36
N VAL A 543 30.51 5.01 23.82
CA VAL A 543 30.02 3.82 23.13
C VAL A 543 29.41 4.19 21.77
N MET A 544 28.68 5.30 21.70
CA MET A 544 28.13 5.82 20.43
C MET A 544 29.25 6.20 19.45
N SER A 545 30.25 6.95 19.91
CA SER A 545 31.40 7.32 19.08
C SER A 545 32.14 6.09 18.54
N HIS A 546 32.33 5.07 19.38
CA HIS A 546 32.95 3.81 18.97
C HIS A 546 32.10 3.07 17.92
N LEU A 547 30.79 3.02 18.11
CA LEU A 547 29.87 2.40 17.16
C LEU A 547 29.93 3.09 15.78
N LEU A 548 29.78 4.42 15.76
CA LEU A 548 29.78 5.22 14.53
C LEU A 548 31.10 5.14 13.76
N SER A 549 32.24 5.03 14.44
CA SER A 549 33.55 4.92 13.78
C SER A 549 33.75 3.60 13.03
N HIS A 550 32.98 2.55 13.38
CA HIS A 550 33.02 1.25 12.71
C HIS A 550 31.98 1.13 11.60
N MET A 551 31.08 2.11 11.46
CA MET A 551 30.03 2.10 10.45
C MET A 551 30.58 2.50 9.09
N THR A 552 31.01 1.42 8.45
CA THR A 552 31.21 1.18 7.04
C THR A 552 30.02 1.60 6.18
N MET A 553 29.33 0.59 5.65
CA MET A 553 28.38 0.62 4.52
C MET A 553 26.98 1.20 4.83
N ILE A 554 26.83 1.99 5.89
CA ILE A 554 25.52 2.50 6.34
C ILE A 554 24.92 3.51 5.37
N LYS A 555 23.63 3.32 5.05
CA LYS A 555 22.82 4.19 4.19
C LYS A 555 21.73 4.92 4.95
N GLU A 556 21.19 4.31 5.99
CA GLU A 556 20.11 4.86 6.80
C GLU A 556 20.45 4.71 8.29
N VAL A 557 20.42 5.83 9.01
CA VAL A 557 20.65 5.84 10.45
C VAL A 557 19.68 6.77 11.16
N SER A 558 19.04 6.26 12.22
CA SER A 558 18.16 7.03 13.08
C SER A 558 18.65 6.93 14.52
N LEU A 559 18.99 8.08 15.11
CA LEU A 559 19.57 8.21 16.44
C LEU A 559 18.73 9.16 17.30
N ARG A 560 17.44 9.26 17.00
CA ARG A 560 16.56 10.26 17.60
C ARG A 560 16.47 10.07 19.11
N GLY A 561 16.57 11.16 19.86
CA GLY A 561 16.43 11.13 21.32
C GLY A 561 17.50 10.31 22.06
N THR A 562 18.62 9.99 21.40
CA THR A 562 19.80 9.37 22.02
C THR A 562 20.73 10.43 22.61
N SER A 563 21.82 10.01 23.27
CA SER A 563 22.84 10.93 23.81
C SER A 563 23.89 11.38 22.78
N LEU A 564 23.55 11.43 21.48
CA LEU A 564 24.47 11.82 20.41
C LEU A 564 25.01 13.26 20.57
N THR A 565 26.32 13.43 20.38
CA THR A 565 27.07 14.69 20.49
C THR A 565 27.93 14.97 19.25
N ASP A 566 28.51 16.16 19.17
CA ASP A 566 29.43 16.54 18.09
C ASP A 566 30.70 15.67 18.05
N GLU A 567 31.23 15.26 19.21
CA GLU A 567 32.42 14.39 19.28
C GLU A 567 32.12 13.03 18.63
N ALA A 568 31.00 12.40 19.01
CA ALA A 568 30.61 11.10 18.47
C ALA A 568 30.32 11.16 16.95
N ILE A 569 29.57 12.17 16.49
CA ILE A 569 29.23 12.28 15.06
C ILE A 569 30.43 12.70 14.21
N SER A 570 31.43 13.40 14.76
CA SER A 570 32.64 13.78 14.01
C SER A 570 33.47 12.57 13.55
N ASN A 571 33.41 11.47 14.31
CA ASN A 571 34.04 10.20 13.98
C ASN A 571 33.25 9.38 12.94
N PHE A 572 32.06 9.86 12.56
CA PHE A 572 31.25 9.21 11.55
C PHE A 572 31.69 9.66 10.14
N THR A 573 32.56 8.88 9.51
CA THR A 573 33.23 9.25 8.25
C THR A 573 32.56 8.73 6.98
N VAL A 574 31.26 8.38 7.05
CA VAL A 574 30.50 7.83 5.93
C VAL A 574 30.31 8.84 4.77
N SER A 575 30.24 8.33 3.53
CA SER A 575 30.10 9.11 2.29
C SER A 575 29.00 8.63 1.32
N TYR A 576 28.17 7.66 1.72
CA TYR A 576 27.02 7.13 0.96
C TYR A 576 25.74 7.06 1.80
N LEU A 577 25.66 7.91 2.83
CA LEU A 577 24.49 8.08 3.66
C LEU A 577 23.35 8.70 2.83
N GLU A 578 22.20 8.02 2.81
CA GLU A 578 21.00 8.46 2.10
C GLU A 578 19.97 9.04 3.08
N ARG A 579 19.94 8.57 4.33
CA ARG A 579 18.95 8.98 5.34
C ARG A 579 19.57 9.15 6.72
N LEU A 580 19.30 10.30 7.34
CA LEU A 580 19.82 10.64 8.67
C LEU A 580 18.73 11.29 9.54
N ASP A 581 18.45 10.69 10.70
CA ASP A 581 17.67 11.33 11.76
C ASP A 581 18.51 11.49 13.03
N VAL A 582 18.76 12.74 13.40
CA VAL A 582 19.46 13.15 14.64
C VAL A 582 18.55 13.96 15.54
N SER A 583 17.22 13.92 15.33
CA SER A 583 16.27 14.74 16.07
C SER A 583 16.37 14.51 17.59
N ASP A 584 16.07 15.53 18.38
CA ASP A 584 16.08 15.49 19.84
C ASP A 584 17.45 15.08 20.43
N THR A 585 18.56 15.39 19.74
CA THR A 585 19.95 15.16 20.21
C THR A 585 20.69 16.47 20.52
N LYS A 586 21.97 16.39 20.92
CA LYS A 586 22.81 17.55 21.25
C LYS A 586 23.73 18.00 20.11
N VAL A 587 23.54 17.50 18.90
CA VAL A 587 24.40 17.80 17.75
C VAL A 587 24.23 19.26 17.31
N SER A 588 25.34 19.89 16.92
CA SER A 588 25.41 21.23 16.36
C SER A 588 25.86 21.21 14.88
N MET A 589 25.95 22.40 14.27
CA MET A 589 26.50 22.53 12.92
C MET A 589 27.99 22.16 12.82
N VAL A 590 28.73 22.13 13.93
CA VAL A 590 30.12 21.68 13.95
C VAL A 590 30.20 20.19 13.59
N GLY A 591 29.31 19.37 14.15
CA GLY A 591 29.24 17.93 13.87
C GLY A 591 28.55 17.60 12.54
N LEU A 592 27.44 18.27 12.20
CA LEU A 592 26.68 17.94 10.99
C LEU A 592 27.32 18.39 9.67
N ARG A 593 27.96 19.56 9.64
CA ARG A 593 28.50 20.13 8.39
C ARG A 593 29.42 19.16 7.63
N PRO A 594 30.45 18.55 8.27
CA PRO A 594 31.32 17.60 7.56
C PRO A 594 30.57 16.40 7.01
N LEU A 595 29.52 15.94 7.70
CA LEU A 595 28.72 14.80 7.28
C LEU A 595 27.87 15.14 6.05
N ILE A 596 27.20 16.30 6.04
CA ILE A 596 26.40 16.77 4.89
C ILE A 596 27.30 16.91 3.65
N ARG A 597 28.45 17.58 3.78
CA ARG A 597 29.40 17.79 2.67
C ARG A 597 29.97 16.50 2.06
N ARG A 598 30.01 15.40 2.82
CA ARG A 598 30.49 14.10 2.33
C ARG A 598 29.39 13.29 1.63
N ASN A 599 28.12 13.63 1.85
CA ASN A 599 26.97 12.81 1.47
C ASN A 599 26.00 13.60 0.57
N HIS A 600 26.40 13.85 -0.66
CA HIS A 600 25.62 14.66 -1.62
C HIS A 600 24.28 14.03 -2.04
N ASN A 601 24.15 12.71 -1.90
CA ASN A 601 22.96 11.94 -2.24
C ASN A 601 21.98 11.77 -1.06
N LEU A 602 22.10 12.59 0.00
CA LEU A 602 21.14 12.59 1.11
C LEU A 602 19.73 12.87 0.57
N ARG A 603 18.82 11.93 0.84
CA ARG A 603 17.37 12.00 0.54
C ARG A 603 16.55 12.40 1.75
N CYS A 604 16.99 12.03 2.95
CA CYS A 604 16.31 12.35 4.19
C CYS A 604 17.26 12.99 5.20
N LEU A 605 16.87 14.14 5.74
CA LEU A 605 17.54 14.75 6.89
C LEU A 605 16.53 15.28 7.90
N LYS A 606 16.61 14.73 9.12
CA LYS A 606 15.79 15.14 10.25
C LYS A 606 16.66 15.59 11.42
N ALA A 607 16.40 16.79 11.90
CA ALA A 607 17.11 17.39 13.03
C ALA A 607 16.17 18.30 13.86
N THR A 608 14.92 17.88 14.05
CA THR A 608 13.98 18.59 14.91
C THR A 608 14.44 18.51 16.37
N GLY A 609 14.17 19.54 17.19
CA GLY A 609 14.54 19.51 18.62
C GLY A 609 16.04 19.67 18.95
N CYS A 610 16.94 19.72 17.96
CA CYS A 610 18.38 19.93 18.18
C CYS A 610 18.70 21.40 18.49
N THR A 611 18.56 21.80 19.75
CA THR A 611 18.70 23.21 20.18
C THR A 611 20.07 23.84 19.83
N ASN A 612 21.13 23.03 19.75
CA ASN A 612 22.49 23.48 19.46
C ASN A 612 22.72 23.84 17.98
N LEU A 613 21.75 23.58 17.09
CA LEU A 613 21.78 24.07 15.71
C LEU A 613 21.46 25.56 15.61
N HIS A 614 20.87 26.15 16.66
CA HIS A 614 20.66 27.57 16.72
C HIS A 614 22.00 28.30 16.87
N GLN A 615 22.35 29.11 15.87
CA GLN A 615 23.46 30.05 15.92
C GLN A 615 22.92 31.43 15.55
N GLU A 616 23.24 32.44 16.37
CA GLU A 616 22.97 33.84 16.02
C GLU A 616 23.74 34.18 14.74
N LEU A 617 23.00 34.61 13.72
CA LEU A 617 23.58 34.94 12.43
C LEU A 617 24.45 36.17 12.53
N THR A 618 25.64 36.10 11.92
CA THR A 618 26.38 37.31 11.58
C THR A 618 25.58 38.06 10.51
N THR A 619 25.59 39.39 10.56
CA THR A 619 24.59 40.30 9.94
C THR A 619 24.46 40.27 8.40
N ASN A 620 25.07 39.31 7.68
CA ASN A 620 25.24 39.34 6.23
C ASN A 620 24.73 38.10 5.45
N SER A 621 24.19 37.04 6.08
CA SER A 621 23.71 35.85 5.35
C SER A 621 22.18 35.76 5.26
N SER A 622 21.67 35.48 4.05
CA SER A 622 20.23 35.34 3.76
C SER A 622 19.58 34.09 4.36
N PHE A 623 20.39 33.06 4.65
CA PHE A 623 19.97 31.76 5.16
C PHE A 623 20.75 31.36 6.42
N SER A 624 20.19 30.43 7.18
CA SER A 624 20.91 29.78 8.27
C SER A 624 22.08 28.91 7.75
N PRO A 625 23.12 28.65 8.57
CA PRO A 625 24.25 27.81 8.14
C PRO A 625 23.82 26.42 7.70
N LEU A 626 22.78 25.85 8.32
CA LEU A 626 22.22 24.56 7.92
C LEU A 626 21.67 24.62 6.50
N LEU A 627 20.86 25.63 6.20
CA LEU A 627 20.26 25.80 4.88
C LEU A 627 21.32 26.03 3.80
N CYS A 628 22.35 26.83 4.06
CA CYS A 628 23.47 27.00 3.14
C CYS A 628 24.12 25.65 2.80
N GLU A 629 24.43 24.83 3.82
CA GLU A 629 25.04 23.52 3.56
C GLU A 629 24.14 22.59 2.75
N LEU A 630 22.82 22.64 2.94
CA LEU A 630 21.87 21.83 2.16
C LEU A 630 21.78 22.29 0.72
N ILE A 631 21.66 23.61 0.49
CA ILE A 631 21.60 24.20 -0.85
C ILE A 631 22.91 23.90 -1.61
N ASP A 632 24.05 24.04 -0.96
CA ASP A 632 25.35 23.92 -1.61
C ASP A 632 25.78 22.47 -1.88
N ASN A 633 25.28 21.50 -1.08
CA ASN A 633 25.82 20.14 -1.11
C ASN A 633 24.79 19.04 -1.40
N CYS A 634 23.49 19.26 -1.23
CA CYS A 634 22.47 18.24 -1.49
C CYS A 634 21.82 18.44 -2.86
N THR A 635 21.56 17.36 -3.58
CA THR A 635 20.96 17.41 -4.93
C THR A 635 19.47 17.09 -4.94
N HIS A 636 19.03 16.15 -4.09
CA HIS A 636 17.66 15.65 -4.06
C HIS A 636 17.23 15.32 -2.63
N LEU A 637 16.40 16.17 -2.02
CA LEU A 637 15.75 15.85 -0.74
C LEU A 637 14.32 15.37 -0.98
N GLU A 638 13.93 14.29 -0.31
CA GLU A 638 12.60 13.70 -0.34
C GLU A 638 11.87 13.93 1.00
N GLU A 639 12.58 13.84 2.11
CA GLU A 639 12.02 13.98 3.47
C GLU A 639 12.88 14.90 4.33
N VAL A 640 12.25 15.91 4.92
CA VAL A 640 12.93 16.96 5.66
C VAL A 640 12.17 17.29 6.93
N ALA A 641 12.88 17.29 8.07
CA ALA A 641 12.30 17.72 9.34
C ALA A 641 13.28 18.63 10.11
N PHE A 642 12.94 19.89 10.30
CA PHE A 642 13.81 20.85 10.97
C PHE A 642 13.10 21.68 12.03
N GLY A 643 13.85 22.10 13.05
CA GLY A 643 13.41 23.03 14.09
C GLY A 643 14.43 24.15 14.24
N TRP A 644 15.05 24.23 15.41
CA TRP A 644 16.19 25.12 15.68
C TRP A 644 17.24 25.08 14.56
N GLY A 645 17.70 26.26 14.13
CA GLY A 645 18.69 26.40 13.05
C GLY A 645 18.10 26.44 11.64
N PHE A 646 16.78 26.33 11.47
CA PHE A 646 16.10 26.59 10.20
C PHE A 646 15.52 28.00 10.20
N SER A 647 16.16 28.93 9.50
CA SER A 647 15.76 30.35 9.46
C SER A 647 15.93 30.91 8.05
N LEU A 648 14.90 31.57 7.53
CA LEU A 648 14.94 32.27 6.24
C LEU A 648 14.58 33.76 6.42
N PHE A 649 15.41 34.63 5.84
CA PHE A 649 15.23 36.08 5.90
C PHE A 649 14.88 36.69 4.53
N SER A 650 15.24 35.99 3.45
CA SER A 650 14.87 36.32 2.07
C SER A 650 14.60 35.03 1.29
N VAL A 651 13.54 35.01 0.47
CA VAL A 651 13.20 33.86 -0.38
C VAL A 651 13.75 34.10 -1.79
N LEU A 652 14.90 33.49 -2.09
CA LEU A 652 15.46 33.42 -3.44
C LEU A 652 15.10 32.05 -4.04
N ILE A 653 13.94 31.97 -4.71
CA ILE A 653 13.36 30.70 -5.21
C ILE A 653 14.35 29.90 -6.06
N GLU A 654 15.13 30.58 -6.91
CA GLU A 654 16.13 29.95 -7.80
C GLU A 654 17.23 29.21 -7.03
N GLU A 655 17.54 29.61 -5.80
CA GLU A 655 18.56 28.99 -4.95
C GLU A 655 18.03 27.81 -4.14
N MET A 656 16.71 27.55 -4.15
CA MET A 656 16.06 26.55 -3.30
C MET A 656 15.59 25.30 -4.05
N LEU A 657 16.17 25.02 -5.23
CA LEU A 657 15.81 23.87 -6.07
C LEU A 657 15.97 22.51 -5.38
N VAL A 658 16.82 22.42 -4.35
CA VAL A 658 17.02 21.20 -3.54
C VAL A 658 15.73 20.67 -2.89
N PHE A 659 14.74 21.55 -2.68
CA PHE A 659 13.44 21.20 -2.08
C PHE A 659 12.38 20.74 -3.10
N SER A 660 12.65 20.82 -4.40
CA SER A 660 11.68 20.52 -5.47
C SER A 660 11.19 19.07 -5.47
N THR A 661 11.98 18.15 -4.92
CA THR A 661 11.66 16.72 -4.80
C THR A 661 11.05 16.34 -3.45
N VAL A 662 10.88 17.29 -2.53
CA VAL A 662 10.42 17.00 -1.16
C VAL A 662 8.95 16.59 -1.18
N ARG A 663 8.69 15.44 -0.56
CA ARG A 663 7.37 14.85 -0.34
C ARG A 663 6.92 15.00 1.10
N GLU A 664 7.84 15.00 2.06
CA GLU A 664 7.53 15.12 3.48
C GLU A 664 8.29 16.30 4.10
N LEU A 665 7.56 17.27 4.64
CA LEU A 665 8.13 18.46 5.27
C LEU A 665 7.57 18.67 6.67
N THR A 666 8.45 18.66 7.66
CA THR A 666 8.14 19.02 9.05
C THR A 666 8.91 20.26 9.47
N LEU A 667 8.18 21.30 9.87
CA LEU A 667 8.73 22.51 10.49
C LEU A 667 8.34 22.52 11.97
N GLY A 668 9.30 22.16 12.82
CA GLY A 668 9.19 21.99 14.25
C GLY A 668 9.46 23.27 15.05
N LEU A 669 9.40 23.14 16.38
CA LEU A 669 9.75 24.21 17.31
C LEU A 669 11.18 24.74 17.04
N GLY A 670 11.33 26.06 17.02
CA GLY A 670 12.60 26.75 16.74
C GLY A 670 12.85 27.04 15.26
N ALA A 671 12.07 26.46 14.33
CA ALA A 671 12.11 26.87 12.92
C ALA A 671 11.47 28.25 12.74
N SER A 672 12.06 29.07 11.89
CA SER A 672 11.65 30.45 11.58
C SER A 672 11.70 30.71 10.07
N PRO A 673 10.87 30.02 9.26
CA PRO A 673 10.83 30.17 7.81
C PRO A 673 10.29 31.53 7.34
N GLY A 674 9.46 32.19 8.16
CA GLY A 674 8.69 33.38 7.78
C GLY A 674 7.46 33.07 6.92
N LEU A 675 6.49 33.99 6.92
CA LEU A 675 5.22 33.83 6.18
C LEU A 675 5.42 33.72 4.66
N GLN A 676 6.39 34.46 4.11
CA GLN A 676 6.68 34.46 2.68
C GLN A 676 7.15 33.09 2.19
N PHE A 677 7.96 32.38 2.97
CA PHE A 677 8.39 31.02 2.63
C PHE A 677 7.19 30.06 2.58
N LEU A 678 6.33 30.07 3.60
CA LEU A 678 5.14 29.21 3.64
C LEU A 678 4.20 29.51 2.48
N HIS A 679 4.07 30.77 2.07
CA HIS A 679 3.29 31.16 0.91
C HIS A 679 3.91 30.65 -0.42
N CYS A 680 5.24 30.62 -0.54
CA CYS A 680 5.94 30.11 -1.73
C CYS A 680 6.12 28.59 -1.74
N LEU A 681 5.76 27.89 -0.67
CA LEU A 681 5.96 26.46 -0.51
C LEU A 681 5.36 25.60 -1.64
N PRO A 682 4.18 25.90 -2.23
CA PRO A 682 3.70 25.17 -3.40
C PRO A 682 4.59 25.27 -4.64
N ILE A 683 5.37 26.34 -4.77
CA ILE A 683 6.35 26.53 -5.86
C ILE A 683 7.65 25.80 -5.52
N LEU A 684 8.10 25.88 -4.27
CA LEU A 684 9.35 25.29 -3.81
C LEU A 684 9.29 23.76 -3.70
N CYS A 685 8.15 23.24 -3.24
CA CYS A 685 7.95 21.83 -2.90
C CYS A 685 6.61 21.32 -3.49
N PRO A 686 6.46 21.25 -4.82
CA PRO A 686 5.18 20.94 -5.47
C PRO A 686 4.69 19.49 -5.25
N LEU A 687 5.59 18.59 -4.85
CA LEU A 687 5.34 17.16 -4.66
C LEU A 687 4.99 16.77 -3.21
N ILE A 688 4.72 17.74 -2.34
CA ILE A 688 4.42 17.44 -0.93
C ILE A 688 3.17 16.55 -0.79
N GLU A 689 3.37 15.46 -0.06
CA GLU A 689 2.38 14.50 0.37
C GLU A 689 2.06 14.65 1.87
N SER A 690 3.04 15.08 2.68
CA SER A 690 2.90 15.29 4.12
C SER A 690 3.48 16.63 4.57
N LEU A 691 2.65 17.46 5.18
CA LEU A 691 3.05 18.76 5.73
C LEU A 691 2.71 18.86 7.21
N VAL A 692 3.74 19.05 8.04
CA VAL A 692 3.61 19.20 9.49
C VAL A 692 4.17 20.55 9.90
N LEU A 693 3.30 21.44 10.37
CA LEU A 693 3.66 22.75 10.91
C LEU A 693 3.43 22.76 12.42
N ARG A 694 4.50 22.94 13.19
CA ARG A 694 4.46 23.02 14.66
C ARG A 694 5.03 24.35 15.13
N PHE A 695 4.25 25.10 15.90
CA PHE A 695 4.65 26.42 16.43
C PHE A 695 5.06 27.43 15.36
N GLN A 696 4.52 27.30 14.14
CA GLN A 696 4.82 28.20 13.02
C GLN A 696 3.82 29.36 12.99
N VAL A 697 4.28 30.56 12.61
CA VAL A 697 3.41 31.69 12.32
C VAL A 697 2.80 31.52 10.93
N THR A 698 1.47 31.53 10.83
CA THR A 698 0.73 31.33 9.57
C THR A 698 -0.54 32.20 9.53
N SER A 699 -1.23 32.23 8.39
CA SER A 699 -2.46 32.99 8.17
C SER A 699 -3.46 32.20 7.30
N ASP A 700 -4.71 32.65 7.24
CA ASP A 700 -5.74 32.05 6.40
C ASP A 700 -5.32 31.93 4.93
N ASP A 701 -4.75 33.01 4.38
CA ASP A 701 -4.29 33.05 3.00
C ASP A 701 -3.20 32.00 2.72
N VAL A 702 -2.27 31.80 3.67
CA VAL A 702 -1.21 30.80 3.52
C VAL A 702 -1.79 29.40 3.51
N ILE A 703 -2.61 29.04 4.49
CA ILE A 703 -3.20 27.69 4.57
C ILE A 703 -4.10 27.42 3.36
N ARG A 704 -4.91 28.41 2.95
CA ARG A 704 -5.78 28.30 1.78
C ARG A 704 -4.97 28.10 0.49
N ASN A 705 -3.88 28.84 0.31
CA ASN A 705 -2.98 28.67 -0.83
C ASN A 705 -2.33 27.28 -0.85
N LEU A 706 -1.86 26.79 0.30
CA LEU A 706 -1.30 25.45 0.43
C LEU A 706 -2.32 24.38 0.03
N LEU A 707 -3.52 24.43 0.59
CA LEU A 707 -4.60 23.49 0.29
C LEU A 707 -5.08 23.57 -1.16
N ALA A 708 -5.11 24.76 -1.76
CA ALA A 708 -5.56 24.93 -3.15
C ALA A 708 -4.51 24.52 -4.20
N SER A 709 -3.23 24.52 -3.83
CA SER A 709 -2.12 24.33 -4.77
C SER A 709 -1.43 22.95 -4.65
N LEU A 710 -1.36 22.37 -3.45
CA LEU A 710 -0.67 21.10 -3.20
C LEU A 710 -1.57 19.90 -3.51
N LYS A 711 -1.62 19.49 -4.78
CA LYS A 711 -2.52 18.42 -5.27
C LYS A 711 -2.18 17.01 -4.74
N HIS A 712 -0.95 16.81 -4.29
CA HIS A 712 -0.48 15.52 -3.77
C HIS A 712 -0.64 15.40 -2.25
N LEU A 713 -1.11 16.46 -1.56
CA LEU A 713 -1.18 16.51 -0.11
C LEU A 713 -2.19 15.48 0.43
N GLN A 714 -1.69 14.54 1.25
CA GLN A 714 -2.45 13.49 1.91
C GLN A 714 -2.50 13.68 3.42
N VAL A 715 -1.46 14.28 4.01
CA VAL A 715 -1.34 14.50 5.45
C VAL A 715 -1.11 15.98 5.73
N LEU A 716 -1.99 16.58 6.55
CA LEU A 716 -1.82 17.94 7.05
C LEU A 716 -1.91 17.95 8.57
N GLU A 717 -0.86 18.46 9.21
CA GLU A 717 -0.84 18.68 10.64
C GLU A 717 -0.52 20.14 10.97
N LEU A 718 -1.43 20.82 11.65
CA LEU A 718 -1.25 22.15 12.20
C LEU A 718 -1.28 22.05 13.73
N ARG A 719 -0.11 22.15 14.37
CA ARG A 719 0.02 21.99 15.81
C ARG A 719 0.53 23.27 16.46
N CYS A 720 -0.26 23.86 17.34
CA CYS A 720 0.09 25.08 18.07
C CYS A 720 0.61 26.21 17.16
N CYS A 721 0.11 26.30 15.92
CA CYS A 721 0.49 27.38 15.00
C CYS A 721 -0.04 28.71 15.52
N LEU A 722 0.72 29.78 15.26
CA LEU A 722 0.45 31.14 15.70
C LEU A 722 -0.13 31.94 14.54
N GLY A 723 -1.09 32.82 14.82
CA GLY A 723 -1.84 33.58 13.81
C GLY A 723 -3.34 33.43 14.04
N ASP A 724 -4.10 34.44 13.63
CA ASP A 724 -5.56 34.44 13.76
C ASP A 724 -6.18 33.61 12.63
N LEU A 725 -5.98 32.29 12.68
CA LEU A 725 -6.60 31.37 11.73
C LEU A 725 -8.11 31.33 11.97
N THR A 726 -8.90 31.34 10.91
CA THR A 726 -10.36 31.24 10.92
C THR A 726 -10.84 30.12 10.00
N ILE A 727 -12.16 29.97 9.86
CA ILE A 727 -12.75 28.97 8.96
C ILE A 727 -12.36 29.16 7.49
N HIS A 728 -12.01 30.38 7.09
CA HIS A 728 -11.60 30.71 5.72
C HIS A 728 -10.37 29.94 5.25
N CYS A 729 -9.54 29.41 6.16
CA CYS A 729 -8.47 28.46 5.84
C CYS A 729 -8.93 27.30 4.96
N PHE A 730 -10.15 26.78 5.22
CA PHE A 730 -10.64 25.53 4.67
C PHE A 730 -11.71 25.70 3.57
N GLU A 731 -12.02 26.96 3.21
CA GLU A 731 -12.94 27.31 2.13
C GLU A 731 -12.22 27.25 0.77
N ILE A 732 -11.99 26.01 0.30
CA ILE A 732 -11.34 25.71 -0.98
C ILE A 732 -12.31 25.05 -1.97
N PRO A 733 -12.24 25.39 -3.27
CA PRO A 733 -13.16 24.86 -4.29
C PRO A 733 -12.79 23.46 -4.83
N GLN A 734 -11.94 22.67 -4.15
CA GLN A 734 -11.33 21.46 -4.72
C GLN A 734 -11.54 20.19 -3.86
N ASN A 735 -11.63 19.04 -4.53
CA ASN A 735 -11.62 17.71 -3.94
C ASN A 735 -10.19 17.26 -3.58
N LEU A 736 -9.66 17.78 -2.48
CA LEU A 736 -8.36 17.34 -1.97
C LEU A 736 -8.47 15.92 -1.39
N MET A 737 -7.58 15.02 -1.78
CA MET A 737 -7.56 13.63 -1.27
C MET A 737 -6.80 13.51 0.05
N LEU A 738 -7.14 14.38 1.01
CA LEU A 738 -6.54 14.35 2.34
C LEU A 738 -7.02 13.10 3.09
N THR A 739 -6.08 12.31 3.61
CA THR A 739 -6.34 11.07 4.34
C THR A 739 -6.13 11.23 5.85
N ALA A 740 -5.30 12.20 6.27
CA ALA A 740 -5.06 12.52 7.67
C ALA A 740 -5.06 14.03 7.93
N LEU A 741 -5.83 14.45 8.94
CA LEU A 741 -5.91 15.83 9.40
C LEU A 741 -5.68 15.90 10.91
N ARG A 742 -4.70 16.69 11.35
CA ARG A 742 -4.47 17.00 12.76
C ARG A 742 -4.50 18.50 13.00
N LEU A 743 -5.45 18.96 13.80
CA LEU A 743 -5.61 20.34 14.20
C LEU A 743 -5.51 20.44 15.71
N GLU A 744 -4.34 20.85 16.20
CA GLU A 744 -4.03 20.89 17.62
C GLU A 744 -3.84 22.34 18.06
N TRP A 745 -4.76 22.83 18.89
CA TRP A 745 -4.75 24.20 19.45
C TRP A 745 -4.79 25.36 18.45
N VAL A 746 -5.22 25.09 17.23
CA VAL A 746 -5.31 26.08 16.13
C VAL A 746 -6.74 26.55 15.84
N CYS A 747 -7.76 25.77 16.20
CA CYS A 747 -9.15 26.04 15.84
C CYS A 747 -10.07 26.20 17.05
N ARG A 748 -9.69 27.05 18.02
CA ARG A 748 -10.50 27.28 19.25
C ARG A 748 -11.91 27.83 18.99
N TRP A 749 -12.10 28.44 17.83
CA TRP A 749 -13.38 28.99 17.34
C TRP A 749 -14.27 27.97 16.62
N MET A 750 -13.82 26.72 16.44
CA MET A 750 -14.56 25.71 15.69
C MET A 750 -15.87 25.35 16.39
N THR A 751 -16.99 25.57 15.68
CA THR A 751 -18.34 25.15 16.09
C THR A 751 -18.75 23.91 15.29
N ASN A 752 -19.90 23.35 15.61
CA ASN A 752 -20.47 22.23 14.86
C ASN A 752 -20.68 22.56 13.37
N ASP A 753 -21.12 23.77 13.03
CA ASP A 753 -21.32 24.19 11.64
C ASP A 753 -20.00 24.21 10.86
N HIS A 754 -18.94 24.70 11.51
CA HIS A 754 -17.59 24.70 10.94
C HIS A 754 -17.06 23.27 10.76
N LEU A 755 -17.32 22.39 11.72
CA LEU A 755 -16.95 20.97 11.61
C LEU A 755 -17.71 20.30 10.46
N ALA A 756 -18.99 20.60 10.27
CA ALA A 756 -19.78 20.11 9.15
C ALA A 756 -19.20 20.60 7.80
N LEU A 757 -18.75 21.85 7.71
CA LEU A 757 -18.03 22.34 6.53
C LEU A 757 -16.77 21.51 6.25
N LEU A 758 -15.96 21.23 7.28
CA LEU A 758 -14.76 20.38 7.11
C LEU A 758 -15.09 18.99 6.57
N THR A 759 -16.21 18.40 7.00
CA THR A 759 -16.63 17.11 6.43
C THR A 759 -16.82 17.22 4.93
N SER A 760 -17.42 18.30 4.44
CA SER A 760 -17.63 18.53 3.00
C SER A 760 -16.33 18.78 2.24
N THR A 761 -15.38 19.53 2.83
CA THR A 761 -14.08 19.84 2.23
C THR A 761 -13.18 18.61 2.12
N PHE A 762 -13.12 17.78 3.18
CA PHE A 762 -12.18 16.67 3.28
C PHE A 762 -12.90 15.34 3.31
N SER A 763 -13.33 14.83 2.15
CA SER A 763 -14.22 13.68 2.11
C SER A 763 -13.58 12.32 2.38
N SER A 764 -12.26 12.23 2.22
CA SER A 764 -11.51 10.97 2.18
C SER A 764 -10.72 10.71 3.47
N LEU A 765 -10.99 11.45 4.55
CA LEU A 765 -10.26 11.31 5.81
C LEU A 765 -10.47 9.92 6.43
N THR A 766 -9.36 9.35 6.86
CA THR A 766 -9.28 8.10 7.62
C THR A 766 -8.70 8.33 9.02
N LYS A 767 -7.97 9.44 9.22
CA LYS A 767 -7.40 9.84 10.51
C LYS A 767 -7.77 11.28 10.83
N LEU A 768 -8.40 11.49 11.98
CA LEU A 768 -8.78 12.82 12.46
C LEU A 768 -8.25 13.01 13.89
N SER A 769 -7.53 14.11 14.11
CA SER A 769 -7.12 14.55 15.43
C SER A 769 -7.49 16.01 15.64
N LEU A 770 -8.34 16.27 16.64
CA LEU A 770 -8.75 17.62 17.03
C LEU A 770 -8.36 17.84 18.49
N SER A 771 -7.69 18.96 18.77
CA SER A 771 -7.37 19.36 20.14
C SER A 771 -7.66 20.84 20.38
N GLY A 772 -8.29 21.14 21.52
CA GLY A 772 -8.61 22.50 21.95
C GLY A 772 -9.79 23.16 21.23
N CYS A 773 -10.68 22.38 20.58
CA CYS A 773 -11.90 22.88 19.92
C CYS A 773 -13.03 23.06 20.93
N GLN A 774 -12.97 24.11 21.75
CA GLN A 774 -13.77 24.25 22.97
C GLN A 774 -15.27 24.53 22.75
N LEU A 775 -15.69 24.94 21.55
CA LEU A 775 -17.08 25.25 21.23
C LEU A 775 -17.86 24.05 20.69
N LEU A 776 -17.23 22.87 20.62
CA LEU A 776 -17.89 21.63 20.21
C LEU A 776 -18.78 21.07 21.33
N ASP A 777 -19.93 20.53 20.93
CA ASP A 777 -20.88 19.86 21.82
C ASP A 777 -21.19 18.43 21.35
N SER A 778 -22.18 17.77 21.97
CA SER A 778 -22.50 16.37 21.66
C SER A 778 -22.94 16.11 20.21
N TYR A 779 -23.49 17.10 19.50
CA TYR A 779 -23.90 16.92 18.10
C TYR A 779 -22.69 16.78 17.16
N SER A 780 -21.50 17.24 17.57
CA SER A 780 -20.23 17.03 16.85
C SER A 780 -19.97 15.56 16.53
N GLN A 781 -20.40 14.64 17.40
CA GLN A 781 -20.19 13.20 17.19
C GLN A 781 -20.95 12.66 15.98
N ASP A 782 -22.17 13.14 15.76
CA ASP A 782 -22.99 12.77 14.60
C ASP A 782 -22.40 13.35 13.32
N ILE A 783 -21.88 14.58 13.39
CA ILE A 783 -21.16 15.20 12.27
C ILE A 783 -19.91 14.40 11.91
N ILE A 784 -19.06 14.05 12.90
CA ILE A 784 -17.85 13.26 12.66
C ILE A 784 -18.20 11.90 12.07
N SER A 785 -19.19 11.22 12.64
CA SER A 785 -19.48 9.84 12.28
C SER A 785 -20.24 9.66 10.97
N SER A 786 -21.11 10.61 10.61
CA SER A 786 -21.74 10.67 9.29
C SER A 786 -20.81 11.24 8.21
N GLY A 787 -19.95 12.20 8.58
CA GLY A 787 -18.97 12.80 7.68
C GLY A 787 -17.84 11.84 7.33
N TRP A 788 -17.31 11.13 8.32
CA TRP A 788 -16.18 10.20 8.13
C TRP A 788 -16.46 8.83 8.73
N PRO A 789 -17.42 8.08 8.17
CA PRO A 789 -17.82 6.79 8.72
C PRO A 789 -16.72 5.73 8.64
N GLY A 790 -15.70 5.93 7.80
CA GLY A 790 -14.56 5.03 7.59
C GLY A 790 -13.30 5.39 8.39
N LEU A 791 -13.39 6.24 9.41
CA LEU A 791 -12.24 6.57 10.27
C LEU A 791 -11.62 5.32 10.90
N THR A 792 -10.29 5.25 10.89
CA THR A 792 -9.48 4.28 11.61
C THR A 792 -8.83 4.89 12.85
N VAL A 793 -8.56 6.20 12.85
CA VAL A 793 -8.01 6.93 14.00
C VAL A 793 -8.87 8.14 14.29
N LEU A 794 -9.34 8.27 15.53
CA LEU A 794 -10.04 9.44 16.03
C LEU A 794 -9.47 9.88 17.38
N HIS A 795 -8.82 11.03 17.40
CA HIS A 795 -8.29 11.63 18.61
C HIS A 795 -8.99 12.95 18.90
N LEU A 796 -9.68 13.04 20.03
CA LEU A 796 -10.38 14.23 20.48
C LEU A 796 -9.88 14.57 21.88
N GLU A 797 -9.26 15.75 22.01
CA GLU A 797 -8.73 16.23 23.28
C GLU A 797 -9.17 17.67 23.56
N GLU A 798 -9.68 17.96 24.76
CA GLU A 798 -10.15 19.31 25.12
C GLU A 798 -11.15 19.90 24.10
N CYS A 799 -12.02 19.07 23.52
CA CYS A 799 -13.01 19.46 22.51
C CYS A 799 -14.37 19.81 23.13
N GLY A 800 -14.35 20.71 24.11
CA GLY A 800 -15.57 21.28 24.72
C GLY A 800 -16.34 20.30 25.61
N ILE A 801 -17.63 20.13 25.32
CA ILE A 801 -18.54 19.24 26.07
C ILE A 801 -19.08 18.09 25.21
N LEU A 802 -18.30 17.68 24.22
CA LEU A 802 -18.65 16.66 23.24
C LEU A 802 -19.18 15.37 23.88
N SER A 803 -18.56 14.87 24.95
CA SER A 803 -19.00 13.62 25.59
C SER A 803 -20.12 13.78 26.62
N LYS A 804 -20.62 14.99 26.88
CA LYS A 804 -21.60 15.28 27.94
C LYS A 804 -22.89 14.43 27.87
N SER A 805 -23.31 14.06 26.66
CA SER A 805 -24.53 13.28 26.42
C SER A 805 -24.25 11.81 26.10
N GLY A 806 -23.07 11.29 26.46
CA GLY A 806 -22.58 9.98 26.01
C GLY A 806 -21.70 10.10 24.77
N VAL A 807 -21.23 8.96 24.27
CA VAL A 807 -20.30 8.86 23.13
C VAL A 807 -20.72 7.80 22.10
N SER A 808 -22.01 7.43 22.09
CA SER A 808 -22.54 6.32 21.29
C SER A 808 -22.47 6.57 19.79
N SER A 809 -22.63 7.81 19.33
CA SER A 809 -22.60 8.12 17.89
C SER A 809 -21.25 7.79 17.25
N LEU A 810 -20.15 7.90 18.01
CA LEU A 810 -18.82 7.52 17.54
C LEU A 810 -18.67 6.01 17.31
N LEU A 811 -19.48 5.17 17.97
CA LEU A 811 -19.49 3.72 17.73
C LEU A 811 -20.02 3.34 16.34
N SER A 812 -20.63 4.28 15.62
CA SER A 812 -21.03 4.05 14.23
C SER A 812 -19.84 4.04 13.27
N CYS A 813 -18.67 4.59 13.65
CA CYS A 813 -17.41 4.47 12.91
C CYS A 813 -16.79 3.07 13.12
N LYS A 814 -17.38 2.05 12.49
CA LYS A 814 -17.06 0.64 12.74
C LYS A 814 -15.61 0.23 12.41
N GLY A 815 -14.90 1.03 11.61
CA GLY A 815 -13.50 0.82 11.26
C GLY A 815 -12.48 1.36 12.25
N LEU A 816 -12.89 1.94 13.38
CA LEU A 816 -11.96 2.54 14.34
C LEU A 816 -11.01 1.51 14.94
N GLU A 817 -9.71 1.83 14.88
CA GLU A 817 -8.60 1.06 15.44
C GLU A 817 -7.97 1.75 16.65
N ASP A 818 -8.00 3.08 16.66
CA ASP A 818 -7.45 3.93 17.73
C ASP A 818 -8.41 5.07 18.06
N LEU A 819 -8.89 5.09 19.31
CA LEU A 819 -9.83 6.07 19.82
C LEU A 819 -9.26 6.75 21.08
N LEU A 820 -9.04 8.06 21.00
CA LEU A 820 -8.64 8.89 22.14
C LEU A 820 -9.75 9.90 22.42
N LEU A 821 -10.29 9.86 23.64
CA LEU A 821 -11.28 10.80 24.16
C LEU A 821 -10.79 11.32 25.50
N ARG A 822 -10.23 12.53 25.51
CA ARG A 822 -9.66 13.17 26.70
C ARG A 822 -10.20 14.57 26.91
N HIS A 823 -10.52 14.92 28.15
CA HIS A 823 -11.06 16.24 28.51
C HIS A 823 -12.23 16.74 27.65
N ASN A 824 -13.13 15.86 27.22
CA ASN A 824 -14.26 16.20 26.34
C ASN A 824 -15.60 16.39 27.06
N GLY A 825 -15.62 16.22 28.39
CA GLY A 825 -16.81 16.41 29.24
C GLY A 825 -17.25 15.14 29.97
N GLY A 826 -17.77 15.31 31.19
CA GLY A 826 -18.16 14.24 32.12
C GLY A 826 -19.46 13.52 31.75
N GLY A 827 -19.50 12.84 30.60
CA GLY A 827 -20.69 12.14 30.11
C GLY A 827 -20.44 10.74 29.52
N ILE A 828 -19.22 10.20 29.60
CA ILE A 828 -18.90 8.85 29.15
C ILE A 828 -19.39 7.83 30.18
N PRO A 829 -20.24 6.85 29.80
CA PRO A 829 -20.75 5.87 30.75
C PRO A 829 -19.64 4.93 31.23
N LYS A 830 -19.74 4.43 32.46
CA LYS A 830 -18.76 3.48 33.02
C LYS A 830 -18.60 2.20 32.20
N THR A 831 -19.62 1.80 31.44
CA THR A 831 -19.62 0.59 30.59
C THR A 831 -18.92 0.79 29.25
N PHE A 832 -18.51 2.01 28.90
CA PHE A 832 -18.09 2.36 27.55
C PHE A 832 -16.94 1.49 27.02
N ILE A 833 -15.97 1.11 27.86
CA ILE A 833 -14.86 0.25 27.44
C ILE A 833 -15.37 -1.08 26.87
N ARG A 834 -16.34 -1.71 27.55
CA ARG A 834 -16.96 -2.96 27.11
C ARG A 834 -17.78 -2.75 25.84
N ASP A 835 -18.57 -1.68 25.81
CA ASP A 835 -19.46 -1.39 24.69
C ASP A 835 -18.63 -1.13 23.42
N ALA A 836 -17.58 -0.31 23.52
CA ALA A 836 -16.61 -0.06 22.46
C ALA A 836 -15.90 -1.35 21.99
N ALA A 837 -15.43 -2.20 22.93
CA ALA A 837 -14.82 -3.48 22.57
C ALA A 837 -15.77 -4.44 21.84
N SER A 838 -17.08 -4.36 22.12
CA SER A 838 -18.08 -5.21 21.46
C SER A 838 -18.54 -4.68 20.11
N GLU A 839 -18.56 -3.35 19.94
CA GLU A 839 -19.09 -2.69 18.75
C GLU A 839 -18.05 -2.32 17.70
N LEU A 840 -16.79 -2.12 18.11
CA LEU A 840 -15.67 -1.73 17.27
C LEU A 840 -14.68 -2.90 17.18
N LEU A 841 -14.95 -3.83 16.26
CA LEU A 841 -14.22 -5.10 16.15
C LEU A 841 -12.74 -4.97 15.79
N GLN A 842 -12.31 -3.79 15.32
CA GLN A 842 -10.92 -3.49 14.98
C GLN A 842 -10.24 -2.60 16.03
N LEU A 843 -10.93 -2.21 17.11
CA LEU A 843 -10.38 -1.29 18.11
C LEU A 843 -9.24 -1.96 18.88
N ARG A 844 -8.08 -1.31 18.88
CA ARG A 844 -6.85 -1.79 19.53
C ARG A 844 -6.39 -0.88 20.65
N ILE A 845 -6.55 0.43 20.46
CA ILE A 845 -6.12 1.45 21.42
C ILE A 845 -7.34 2.27 21.83
N LEU A 846 -7.54 2.38 23.14
CA LEU A 846 -8.57 3.24 23.72
C LEU A 846 -7.93 4.10 24.81
N ALA A 847 -7.97 5.42 24.67
CA ALA A 847 -7.48 6.36 25.66
C ALA A 847 -8.62 7.23 26.18
N LEU A 848 -8.82 7.20 27.51
CA LEU A 848 -9.91 7.88 28.21
C LEU A 848 -9.37 8.67 29.40
N ASP A 849 -10.10 9.70 29.83
CA ASP A 849 -9.85 10.41 31.07
C ASP A 849 -10.92 10.10 32.11
N LEU A 850 -10.50 9.91 33.37
CA LEU A 850 -11.45 9.69 34.46
C LEU A 850 -12.36 10.89 34.72
N CYS A 851 -11.96 12.10 34.32
CA CYS A 851 -12.81 13.29 34.44
C CYS A 851 -13.98 13.30 33.45
N ASP A 852 -13.90 12.50 32.39
CA ASP A 852 -14.94 12.39 31.37
C ASP A 852 -15.97 11.31 31.71
N ALA A 853 -15.74 10.50 32.75
CA ALA A 853 -16.69 9.50 33.20
C ALA A 853 -17.91 10.12 33.91
N CYS A 854 -19.13 9.66 33.58
CA CYS A 854 -20.36 10.03 34.28
C CYS A 854 -20.32 9.70 35.78
N ASP A 855 -19.81 8.50 36.09
CA ASP A 855 -19.92 7.88 37.41
C ASP A 855 -18.59 7.93 38.19
N GLY A 856 -17.65 8.78 37.77
CA GLY A 856 -16.34 8.94 38.41
C GLY A 856 -15.33 7.82 38.12
N GLY A 857 -15.64 6.89 37.22
CA GLY A 857 -14.73 5.83 36.77
C GLY A 857 -15.31 4.94 35.66
N PHE A 858 -14.50 4.00 35.18
CA PHE A 858 -14.87 3.02 34.17
C PHE A 858 -14.84 1.60 34.75
N ASP A 859 -15.74 0.74 34.26
CA ASP A 859 -15.76 -0.66 34.59
C ASP A 859 -14.47 -1.33 34.08
N SER A 860 -13.95 -2.29 34.85
CA SER A 860 -12.80 -3.07 34.41
C SER A 860 -13.16 -3.89 33.17
N PRO A 861 -12.39 -3.81 32.08
CA PRO A 861 -12.63 -4.63 30.89
C PRO A 861 -12.51 -6.12 31.22
N SER A 862 -13.61 -6.86 31.07
CA SER A 862 -13.60 -8.34 31.05
C SER A 862 -13.16 -8.82 29.67
N HIS A 863 -12.14 -9.70 29.59
CA HIS A 863 -11.62 -10.34 28.36
C HIS A 863 -12.01 -9.65 27.03
N THR A 864 -11.19 -8.69 26.58
CA THR A 864 -11.41 -7.92 25.35
C THR A 864 -10.32 -8.17 24.32
N PHE A 865 -10.62 -8.00 23.02
CA PHE A 865 -9.61 -7.96 21.95
C PHE A 865 -8.79 -6.64 21.94
N LEU A 866 -9.15 -5.67 22.80
CA LEU A 866 -8.39 -4.44 23.01
C LEU A 866 -6.96 -4.76 23.44
N ARG A 867 -5.99 -4.10 22.79
CA ARG A 867 -4.57 -4.27 23.13
C ARG A 867 -4.14 -3.35 24.25
N THR A 868 -4.54 -2.08 24.17
CA THR A 868 -4.15 -1.06 25.15
C THR A 868 -5.36 -0.22 25.54
N VAL A 869 -5.61 -0.10 26.85
CA VAL A 869 -6.52 0.89 27.41
C VAL A 869 -5.73 1.83 28.31
N LYS A 870 -5.73 3.13 27.99
CA LYS A 870 -5.11 4.19 28.80
C LYS A 870 -6.21 4.94 29.53
N MET A 871 -6.09 5.09 30.85
CA MET A 871 -7.03 5.85 31.68
C MET A 871 -6.27 6.90 32.49
N SER A 872 -6.41 8.18 32.14
CA SER A 872 -5.66 9.25 32.81
C SER A 872 -6.44 9.85 33.99
N ARG A 873 -5.75 10.05 35.10
CA ARG A 873 -6.22 10.75 36.29
C ARG A 873 -5.82 12.21 36.21
N CYS A 874 -6.81 13.08 36.37
CA CYS A 874 -6.62 14.52 36.17
C CYS A 874 -6.55 15.24 37.51
N ARG A 875 -5.67 16.23 37.64
CA ARG A 875 -5.64 17.19 38.76
C ARG A 875 -5.99 18.58 38.24
N LYS A 876 -6.82 19.30 38.99
CA LYS A 876 -7.05 20.73 38.74
C LYS A 876 -5.83 21.53 39.18
N GLN A 877 -5.17 22.21 38.25
CA GLN A 877 -4.04 23.10 38.55
C GLN A 877 -4.44 24.56 38.32
N LYS A 878 -4.10 25.43 39.28
CA LYS A 878 -4.21 26.88 39.11
C LYS A 878 -2.97 27.37 38.36
N LEU A 879 -3.15 27.94 37.18
CA LEU A 879 -2.07 28.59 36.44
C LEU A 879 -1.80 29.97 37.08
N SER A 880 -0.61 30.15 37.66
CA SER A 880 -0.14 31.43 38.18
C SER A 880 0.60 32.21 37.11
N PHE A 881 -0.11 32.65 36.07
CA PHE A 881 0.37 33.71 35.17
C PHE A 881 -0.64 34.85 35.28
N GLY A 882 -0.16 36.05 35.65
CA GLY A 882 -0.95 37.21 36.06
C GLY A 882 -1.81 37.86 34.97
N LEU A 883 -2.72 37.10 34.36
CA LEU A 883 -3.82 37.59 33.53
C LEU A 883 -5.13 37.34 34.28
N LYS A 884 -6.02 38.35 34.26
CA LYS A 884 -7.20 38.52 35.16
C LYS A 884 -8.35 37.51 34.98
N ALA A 885 -8.08 36.27 34.57
CA ALA A 885 -9.07 35.19 34.54
C ALA A 885 -8.47 33.91 35.15
N GLU A 886 -9.11 33.40 36.21
CA GLU A 886 -8.74 32.14 36.85
C GLU A 886 -9.03 30.95 35.91
N ILE A 887 -8.09 30.62 35.02
CA ILE A 887 -8.19 29.42 34.17
C ILE A 887 -7.62 28.23 34.95
N VAL A 888 -8.51 27.35 35.40
CA VAL A 888 -8.15 26.04 35.97
C VAL A 888 -8.10 25.04 34.82
N LYS A 889 -6.91 24.63 34.41
CA LYS A 889 -6.76 23.54 33.42
C LYS A 889 -6.65 22.20 34.15
N PRO A 890 -7.37 21.15 33.70
CA PRO A 890 -7.05 19.80 34.11
C PRO A 890 -5.68 19.44 33.53
N VAL A 891 -4.80 18.88 34.36
CA VAL A 891 -3.52 18.32 33.91
C VAL A 891 -3.47 16.87 34.37
N HIS A 892 -3.01 15.98 33.50
CA HIS A 892 -2.81 14.58 33.85
C HIS A 892 -1.74 14.46 34.93
N LYS A 893 -2.07 13.72 35.98
CA LYS A 893 -1.16 13.43 37.10
C LYS A 893 -0.56 12.03 36.93
N GLU A 894 -1.42 11.07 36.64
CA GLU A 894 -1.11 9.65 36.57
C GLU A 894 -1.97 9.02 35.49
N THR A 895 -1.39 8.18 34.64
CA THR A 895 -2.11 7.43 33.61
C THR A 895 -1.97 5.93 33.90
N ILE A 896 -3.12 5.28 34.05
CA ILE A 896 -3.20 3.82 34.22
C ILE A 896 -3.24 3.22 32.82
N ILE A 897 -2.27 2.37 32.51
CA ILE A 897 -2.16 1.68 31.23
C ILE A 897 -2.45 0.20 31.49
N LEU A 898 -3.52 -0.29 30.87
CA LEU A 898 -3.91 -1.69 30.83
C LEU A 898 -3.48 -2.26 29.47
N GLN A 899 -2.65 -3.29 29.47
CA GLN A 899 -2.14 -3.96 28.27
C GLN A 899 -2.43 -5.45 28.32
N TRP A 900 -2.97 -5.99 27.22
CA TRP A 900 -3.24 -7.42 27.08
C TRP A 900 -2.16 -8.09 26.24
N ASN A 901 -1.55 -9.11 26.83
CA ASN A 901 -0.65 -10.04 26.13
C ASN A 901 -1.49 -11.25 25.72
N GLY A 902 -2.03 -11.25 24.50
CA GLY A 902 -2.73 -12.39 23.89
C GLY A 902 -3.67 -13.17 24.81
N ASN A 903 -4.93 -12.73 24.94
CA ASN A 903 -6.06 -13.37 25.63
C ASN A 903 -5.92 -13.81 27.12
N THR A 904 -4.73 -13.88 27.73
CA THR A 904 -4.59 -14.50 29.08
C THR A 904 -3.94 -13.64 30.16
N GLU A 905 -3.07 -12.68 29.83
CA GLU A 905 -2.37 -11.86 30.84
C GLU A 905 -2.62 -10.37 30.66
N LEU A 906 -3.12 -9.73 31.73
CA LEU A 906 -3.33 -8.29 31.83
C LEU A 906 -2.16 -7.67 32.60
N ARG A 907 -1.35 -6.85 31.91
CA ARG A 907 -0.34 -6.01 32.55
C ARG A 907 -0.95 -4.65 32.89
N THR A 908 -0.79 -4.22 34.13
CA THR A 908 -1.20 -2.89 34.59
C THR A 908 0.03 -2.08 34.94
N THR A 909 0.21 -0.93 34.28
CA THR A 909 1.32 0.01 34.52
C THR A 909 0.74 1.35 34.92
N ILE A 910 1.30 1.99 35.96
CA ILE A 910 0.93 3.35 36.35
C ILE A 910 2.08 4.28 35.98
N VAL A 911 1.81 5.20 35.06
CA VAL A 911 2.78 6.21 34.60
C VAL A 911 2.45 7.52 35.30
N LYS A 912 3.44 8.15 35.94
CA LYS A 912 3.30 9.54 36.42
C LYS A 912 3.68 10.47 35.27
N GLU A 913 2.75 11.34 34.89
CA GLU A 913 3.03 12.35 33.86
C GLU A 913 3.75 13.54 34.52
N ARG A 914 4.80 14.11 33.89
CA ARG A 914 5.30 15.38 34.41
C ARG A 914 4.34 16.47 33.99
N ILE A 915 3.84 17.13 35.02
CA ILE A 915 2.99 18.32 34.98
C ILE A 915 3.80 19.53 34.51
#